data_AF-A0A1Z5L4W7-F1
#
_entry.id   AF-A0A1Z5L4W7-F1
#
_cell.length_a   1.000
_cell.length_b   1.000
_cell.length_c   1.000
_cell.angle_alpha   90.00
_cell.angle_beta   90.00
_cell.angle_gamma   90.00
#
_symmetry.space_group_name_H-M   'P 1'
#
loop_
_entity.id
_entity.type
_entity.pdbx_description
1 polymer ?
#
loop_
_entity_poly.entity_id
_entity_poly.type
_entity_poly.pdbx_seq_one_letter_code
_entity_poly.pdbx_strand_id
1 'polypeptide(L)'
;MAMAAEARKYGAAIFQGTAVTGLQQDGRDGRWRVATSKGHVVASHVVNCAGFWAHEVNDLAGVNLPLVPVHHQYFITSSIPEVQKLKKELPVIRHLAGGFYLRQERDGLLFGPYEHQEKMKICEEWVTDGVPPGFGKELFQPDLDRLSDHIESAMELVPVLKTASIRTTISGPITYTADALPCIGPVPSMRNFWVAVGFAYGIIHSGGAGRYLAEWIVNKEPPYDLVETDPGRFGKWTTRSYLFTKARETYGMNNSYGYPKEERWAGRPTERVSGIYQTLLDRGAQMGFHAGWEQPAWFALPGDTPGYQPSFRRCNWFEPVQRECQLVLDNVGIIDLTPFAKIRVRGKGSTHFLDTLVANTLPKVNTTRICHMLTPRGGVYAELTITRLEEEDYFVVTGSGSELHDLRWMEEYLAGSSDVTLENVTNDIAALGIAGPRSASVLSQLTDFPLDDETFPFLHAKKISIAEVPVTALRISYTGELGWELYHDRKDTSKLYDAIIKAGTMFGIGDFGTYALNSLRIEKGFRLWGADMTVDTNPFEAGLASFIKLNKKRDFIGKESLERILREGPRRTLLHVVVDADDADPEGNETVWCCNKPVGYTTSGAFGVQSQSSIAMAYLPWYLATAGTKVQVELLGQLRDASVLKGAPAPVQVTRRK
;
A
#
# COMPACT_ATOMS: atom_id res chain seq x y z
N MET A 1 23.41 19.44 -15.16
CA MET A 1 24.59 19.27 -16.03
C MET A 1 25.59 18.23 -15.49
N ALA A 2 25.89 18.20 -14.20
CA ALA A 2 26.83 17.23 -13.61
C ALA A 2 26.47 15.74 -13.89
N MET A 3 25.23 15.33 -13.61
CA MET A 3 24.79 13.94 -13.85
C MET A 3 24.95 13.49 -15.31
N ALA A 4 24.65 14.37 -16.27
CA ALA A 4 24.80 14.07 -17.69
C ALA A 4 26.28 13.95 -18.13
N ALA A 5 27.18 14.72 -17.51
CA ALA A 5 28.61 14.62 -17.76
C ALA A 5 29.17 13.29 -17.25
N GLU A 6 28.82 12.89 -16.03
CA GLU A 6 29.21 11.59 -15.48
C GLU A 6 28.58 10.43 -16.26
N ALA A 7 27.30 10.51 -16.64
CA ALA A 7 26.67 9.46 -17.45
C ALA A 7 27.43 9.21 -18.76
N ARG A 8 27.84 10.27 -19.46
CA ARG A 8 28.67 10.14 -20.69
C ARG A 8 30.04 9.53 -20.42
N LYS A 9 30.69 9.92 -19.31
CA LYS A 9 31.98 9.36 -18.88
C LYS A 9 31.89 7.84 -18.63
N TYR A 10 30.74 7.34 -18.17
CA TYR A 10 30.47 5.92 -18.02
C TYR A 10 29.83 5.25 -19.25
N GLY A 11 29.83 5.93 -20.41
CA GLY A 11 29.44 5.34 -21.70
C GLY A 11 27.99 5.58 -22.14
N ALA A 12 27.20 6.37 -21.41
CA ALA A 12 25.84 6.70 -21.83
C ALA A 12 25.84 7.66 -23.04
N ALA A 13 25.07 7.34 -24.07
CA ALA A 13 24.79 8.25 -25.18
C ALA A 13 23.57 9.12 -24.86
N ILE A 14 23.69 10.44 -25.02
CA ILE A 14 22.61 11.40 -24.74
C ILE A 14 22.26 12.15 -26.03
N PHE A 15 21.07 11.88 -26.57
CA PHE A 15 20.55 12.51 -27.78
C PHE A 15 19.47 13.54 -27.43
N GLN A 16 19.73 14.82 -27.71
CA GLN A 16 18.75 15.90 -27.54
C GLN A 16 18.05 16.24 -28.86
N GLY A 17 16.89 16.90 -28.78
CA GLY A 17 16.06 17.18 -29.95
C GLY A 17 15.71 15.90 -30.73
N THR A 18 15.48 14.80 -30.00
CA THR A 18 15.23 13.45 -30.53
C THR A 18 13.99 12.91 -29.85
N ALA A 19 12.83 13.50 -30.17
CA ALA A 19 11.55 13.13 -29.58
C ALA A 19 11.20 11.67 -29.90
N VAL A 20 10.70 10.93 -28.90
CA VAL A 20 10.07 9.62 -29.08
C VAL A 20 8.69 9.83 -29.69
N THR A 21 8.37 9.02 -30.70
CA THR A 21 7.15 9.15 -31.53
C THR A 21 6.39 7.84 -31.67
N GLY A 22 6.95 6.74 -31.16
CA GLY A 22 6.28 5.44 -31.13
C GLY A 22 7.06 4.44 -30.28
N LEU A 23 6.31 3.59 -29.58
CA LEU A 23 6.83 2.50 -28.77
C LEU A 23 6.12 1.22 -29.17
N GLN A 24 6.88 0.22 -29.62
CA GLN A 24 6.33 -1.08 -29.98
C GLN A 24 7.17 -2.18 -29.35
N GLN A 25 6.53 -3.06 -28.60
CA GLN A 25 7.18 -4.27 -28.09
C GLN A 25 7.12 -5.40 -29.14
N ASP A 26 8.25 -6.08 -29.35
CA ASP A 26 8.28 -7.33 -30.10
C ASP A 26 7.83 -8.46 -29.18
N GLY A 27 6.68 -9.08 -29.50
CA GLY A 27 6.09 -10.16 -28.71
C GLY A 27 6.92 -11.45 -28.64
N ARG A 28 7.95 -11.61 -29.49
CA ARG A 28 8.78 -12.83 -29.52
C ARG A 28 9.91 -12.82 -28.49
N ASP A 29 10.58 -11.69 -28.33
CA ASP A 29 11.77 -11.57 -27.45
C ASP A 29 11.64 -10.49 -26.37
N GLY A 30 10.55 -9.72 -26.36
CA GLY A 30 10.27 -8.70 -25.35
C GLY A 30 11.08 -7.40 -25.52
N ARG A 31 11.87 -7.26 -26.59
CA ARG A 31 12.58 -6.01 -26.91
C ARG A 31 11.62 -4.96 -27.43
N TRP A 32 12.06 -3.71 -27.36
CA TRP A 32 11.31 -2.54 -27.75
C TRP A 32 11.92 -1.90 -28.99
N ARG A 33 11.07 -1.60 -29.97
CA ARG A 33 11.39 -0.68 -31.07
C ARG A 33 10.89 0.71 -30.68
N VAL A 34 11.83 1.63 -30.49
CA VAL A 34 11.59 3.03 -30.15
C VAL A 34 11.74 3.86 -31.41
N ALA A 35 10.63 4.38 -31.94
CA ALA A 35 10.62 5.31 -33.06
C ALA A 35 10.88 6.73 -32.54
N THR A 36 11.72 7.48 -33.24
CA THR A 36 12.07 8.86 -32.90
C THR A 36 12.02 9.75 -34.13
N SER A 37 11.97 11.06 -33.90
CA SER A 37 12.12 12.10 -34.95
C SER A 37 13.42 12.00 -35.78
N LYS A 38 14.41 11.19 -35.37
CA LYS A 38 15.70 11.03 -36.07
C LYS A 38 16.02 9.59 -36.48
N GLY A 39 15.05 8.68 -36.42
CA GLY A 39 15.26 7.26 -36.73
C GLY A 39 14.72 6.35 -35.63
N HIS A 40 15.28 5.15 -35.49
CA HIS A 40 14.78 4.14 -34.56
C HIS A 40 15.90 3.52 -33.74
N VAL A 41 15.58 3.14 -32.50
CA VAL A 41 16.45 2.42 -31.59
C VAL A 41 15.76 1.12 -31.18
N VAL A 42 16.53 0.03 -31.10
CA VAL A 42 16.07 -1.22 -30.48
C VAL A 42 16.64 -1.28 -29.08
N ALA A 43 15.79 -1.43 -28.08
CA ALA A 43 16.16 -1.43 -26.67
C ALA A 43 15.64 -2.68 -25.95
N SER A 44 16.44 -3.27 -25.07
CA SER A 44 15.97 -4.37 -24.22
C SER A 44 15.00 -3.89 -23.13
N HIS A 45 15.24 -2.68 -22.62
CA HIS A 45 14.40 -2.01 -21.62
C HIS A 45 14.09 -0.59 -22.09
N VAL A 46 12.89 -0.11 -21.77
CA VAL A 46 12.49 1.29 -21.94
C VAL A 46 12.10 1.84 -20.58
N VAL A 47 12.59 3.03 -20.25
CA VAL A 47 12.22 3.74 -19.03
C VAL A 47 11.61 5.09 -19.40
N ASN A 48 10.35 5.32 -19.06
CA ASN A 48 9.70 6.62 -19.21
C ASN A 48 10.06 7.51 -18.01
N CYS A 49 10.80 8.59 -18.28
CA CYS A 49 11.13 9.65 -17.33
C CYS A 49 10.71 11.04 -17.85
N ALA A 50 9.64 11.11 -18.66
CA ALA A 50 9.33 12.28 -19.48
C ALA A 50 8.61 13.43 -18.75
N GLY A 51 8.67 13.51 -17.42
CA GLY A 51 8.07 14.61 -16.65
C GLY A 51 6.58 14.76 -16.96
N PHE A 52 6.14 15.97 -17.33
CA PHE A 52 4.74 16.23 -17.68
C PHE A 52 4.33 15.72 -19.07
N TRP A 53 5.28 15.29 -19.92
CA TRP A 53 5.00 14.52 -21.14
C TRP A 53 4.85 13.02 -20.87
N ALA A 54 4.95 12.57 -19.62
CA ALA A 54 4.85 11.16 -19.29
C ALA A 54 3.53 10.53 -19.75
N HIS A 55 2.41 11.27 -19.71
CA HIS A 55 1.11 10.80 -20.21
C HIS A 55 1.20 10.43 -21.69
N GLU A 56 1.68 11.35 -22.54
CA GLU A 56 1.83 11.13 -23.98
C GLU A 56 2.79 9.98 -24.29
N VAL A 57 3.91 9.87 -23.57
CA VAL A 57 4.85 8.75 -23.76
C VAL A 57 4.25 7.42 -23.32
N ASN A 58 3.43 7.41 -22.27
CA ASN A 58 2.71 6.22 -21.84
C ASN A 58 1.66 5.79 -22.88
N ASP A 59 0.94 6.75 -23.47
CA ASP A 59 -0.07 6.48 -24.51
C ASP A 59 0.55 5.81 -25.74
N LEU A 60 1.78 6.18 -26.13
CA LEU A 60 2.52 5.50 -27.20
C LEU A 60 2.76 4.00 -26.93
N ALA A 61 2.73 3.59 -25.67
CA ALA A 61 2.88 2.20 -25.23
C ALA A 61 1.55 1.56 -24.79
N GLY A 62 0.41 2.27 -24.89
CA GLY A 62 -0.89 1.80 -24.39
C GLY A 62 -0.99 1.74 -22.87
N VAL A 63 -0.14 2.47 -22.15
CA VAL A 63 -0.11 2.53 -20.69
C VAL A 63 -0.94 3.73 -20.23
N ASN A 64 -1.79 3.53 -19.22
CA ASN A 64 -2.52 4.62 -18.58
C ASN A 64 -2.06 4.73 -17.12
N LEU A 65 -1.37 5.84 -16.79
CA LEU A 65 -1.02 6.20 -15.43
C LEU A 65 -1.66 7.55 -15.07
N PRO A 66 -2.19 7.71 -13.85
CA PRO A 66 -2.93 8.89 -13.44
C PRO A 66 -1.98 10.04 -13.11
N LEU A 67 -1.56 10.78 -14.14
CA LEU A 67 -0.59 11.88 -14.06
C LEU A 67 -1.22 13.18 -14.52
N VAL A 68 -1.02 14.26 -13.77
CA VAL A 68 -1.55 15.58 -14.11
C VAL A 68 -0.54 16.68 -13.74
N PRO A 69 -0.25 17.63 -14.65
CA PRO A 69 0.53 18.81 -14.30
C PRO A 69 -0.27 19.78 -13.42
N VAL A 70 0.34 20.24 -12.32
CA VAL A 70 -0.21 21.30 -11.47
C VAL A 70 0.64 22.56 -11.60
N HIS A 71 0.01 23.73 -11.42
CA HIS A 71 0.73 24.98 -11.31
C HIS A 71 1.31 25.12 -9.91
N HIS A 72 2.61 25.36 -9.82
CA HIS A 72 3.24 25.80 -8.57
C HIS A 72 4.05 27.07 -8.79
N GLN A 73 4.02 27.95 -7.80
CA GLN A 73 4.63 29.26 -7.89
C GLN A 73 5.60 29.49 -6.74
N TYR A 74 6.72 30.16 -7.04
CA TYR A 74 7.56 30.77 -6.02
C TYR A 74 8.09 32.11 -6.55
N PHE A 75 8.37 33.04 -5.66
CA PHE A 75 9.05 34.28 -6.02
C PHE A 75 10.40 34.41 -5.33
N ILE A 76 11.27 35.20 -5.93
CA ILE A 76 12.60 35.53 -5.43
C ILE A 76 12.64 37.04 -5.20
N THR A 77 13.09 37.46 -4.02
CA THR A 77 13.28 38.89 -3.71
C THR A 77 14.58 39.43 -4.30
N SER A 78 14.68 40.74 -4.38
CA SER A 78 15.97 41.44 -4.48
C SER A 78 16.82 41.21 -3.21
N SER A 79 18.06 41.67 -3.22
CA SER A 79 18.93 41.64 -2.04
C SER A 79 18.29 42.35 -0.85
N ILE A 80 18.35 41.72 0.32
CA ILE A 80 17.81 42.23 1.59
C ILE A 80 19.02 42.57 2.49
N PRO A 81 19.17 43.81 2.98
CA PRO A 81 20.36 44.24 3.74
C PRO A 81 20.66 43.38 4.97
N GLU A 82 19.64 42.89 5.66
CA GLU A 82 19.76 42.03 6.82
C GLU A 82 20.32 40.65 6.44
N VAL A 83 19.86 40.08 5.33
CA VAL A 83 20.33 38.79 4.81
C VAL A 83 21.78 38.90 4.35
N GLN A 84 22.14 39.97 3.65
CA GLN A 84 23.52 40.22 3.17
C GLN A 84 24.54 40.33 4.32
N LYS A 85 24.12 40.81 5.49
CA LYS A 85 24.99 40.94 6.67
C LYS A 85 25.26 39.60 7.37
N LEU A 86 24.52 38.55 7.03
CA LEU A 86 24.70 37.24 7.65
C LEU A 86 26.01 36.61 7.21
N LYS A 87 26.74 36.04 8.18
CA LYS A 87 28.00 35.30 7.93
C LYS A 87 27.76 33.84 7.56
N LYS A 88 26.53 33.36 7.72
CA LYS A 88 26.11 31.99 7.44
C LYS A 88 24.80 32.05 6.66
N GLU A 89 24.66 31.13 5.72
CA GLU A 89 23.40 30.94 4.99
C GLU A 89 22.27 30.55 5.96
N LEU A 90 21.08 31.09 5.72
CA LEU A 90 19.89 30.73 6.48
C LEU A 90 19.50 29.27 6.21
N PRO A 91 19.02 28.53 7.23
CA PRO A 91 18.41 27.24 6.99
C PRO A 91 17.15 27.40 6.13
N VAL A 92 16.80 26.36 5.38
CA VAL A 92 15.50 26.28 4.72
C VAL A 92 14.42 26.17 5.80
N ILE A 93 13.38 26.99 5.66
CA ILE A 93 12.24 27.04 6.57
C ILE A 93 11.03 26.45 5.85
N ARG A 94 10.24 25.64 6.54
CA ARG A 94 8.89 25.27 6.13
C ARG A 94 7.94 25.67 7.25
N HIS A 95 7.07 26.64 6.98
CA HIS A 95 6.07 27.11 7.93
C HIS A 95 4.75 26.41 7.62
N LEU A 96 4.43 25.37 8.39
CA LEU A 96 3.30 24.49 8.12
C LEU A 96 1.96 25.23 8.22
N ALA A 97 1.75 25.99 9.29
CA ALA A 97 0.52 26.74 9.52
C ALA A 97 0.26 27.82 8.45
N GLY A 98 1.31 28.46 7.94
CA GLY A 98 1.21 29.42 6.82
C GLY A 98 1.23 28.77 5.44
N GLY A 99 1.48 27.47 5.35
CA GLY A 99 1.44 26.71 4.10
C GLY A 99 2.57 27.04 3.12
N PHE A 100 3.79 27.35 3.56
CA PHE A 100 4.88 27.73 2.65
C PHE A 100 6.26 27.21 3.04
N TYR A 101 7.17 27.21 2.07
CA TYR A 101 8.60 27.09 2.29
C TYR A 101 9.34 28.38 1.93
N LEU A 102 10.48 28.60 2.58
CA LEU A 102 11.32 29.77 2.40
C LEU A 102 12.79 29.37 2.50
N ARG A 103 13.64 29.94 1.66
CA ARG A 103 15.10 29.76 1.75
C ARG A 103 15.84 31.01 1.33
N GLN A 104 17.12 31.10 1.71
CA GLN A 104 17.99 32.11 1.15
C GLN A 104 18.24 31.85 -0.34
N GLU A 105 18.25 32.91 -1.14
CA GLU A 105 18.63 32.90 -2.55
C GLU A 105 19.54 34.11 -2.79
N ARG A 106 20.86 33.84 -2.89
CA ARG A 106 21.90 34.86 -2.87
C ARG A 106 21.80 35.71 -1.59
N ASP A 107 21.69 37.04 -1.72
CA ASP A 107 21.51 37.98 -0.62
C ASP A 107 20.02 38.32 -0.38
N GLY A 108 19.10 37.59 -1.01
CA GLY A 108 17.65 37.73 -0.83
C GLY A 108 17.01 36.44 -0.34
N LEU A 109 15.69 36.34 -0.51
CA LEU A 109 14.88 35.19 -0.11
C LEU A 109 14.10 34.64 -1.29
N LEU A 110 13.88 33.33 -1.30
CA LEU A 110 12.93 32.64 -2.15
C LEU A 110 11.79 32.13 -1.28
N PHE A 111 10.55 32.39 -1.70
CA PHE A 111 9.34 31.97 -1.01
C PHE A 111 8.42 31.23 -1.98
N GLY A 112 7.93 30.05 -1.58
CA GLY A 112 6.98 29.24 -2.34
C GLY A 112 5.85 28.71 -1.46
N PRO A 113 4.60 29.15 -1.67
CA PRO A 113 3.44 28.68 -0.93
C PRO A 113 2.76 27.48 -1.61
N TYR A 114 1.97 26.75 -0.84
CA TYR A 114 0.99 25.78 -1.31
C TYR A 114 -0.40 26.32 -0.97
N GLU A 115 -1.03 26.95 -1.96
CA GLU A 115 -2.37 27.49 -1.83
C GLU A 115 -3.43 26.39 -1.69
N HIS A 116 -4.53 26.71 -1.01
CA HIS A 116 -5.62 25.78 -0.77
C HIS A 116 -6.19 25.18 -2.07
N GLN A 117 -6.79 23.99 -1.95
CA GLN A 117 -7.34 23.22 -3.08
C GLN A 117 -8.31 24.02 -3.97
N GLU A 118 -9.03 24.99 -3.41
CA GLU A 118 -9.96 25.87 -4.13
C GLU A 118 -9.26 26.94 -4.98
N LYS A 119 -8.03 27.34 -4.60
CA LYS A 119 -7.26 28.40 -5.26
C LYS A 119 -6.20 27.87 -6.22
N MET A 120 -5.71 26.66 -6.01
CA MET A 120 -4.66 26.07 -6.86
C MET A 120 -5.13 25.89 -8.31
N LYS A 121 -4.19 25.80 -9.26
CA LYS A 121 -4.50 25.54 -10.67
C LYS A 121 -3.85 24.26 -11.15
N ILE A 122 -4.53 23.57 -12.06
CA ILE A 122 -4.16 22.27 -12.61
C ILE A 122 -4.40 22.32 -14.12
N CYS A 123 -3.55 21.64 -14.90
CA CYS A 123 -3.61 21.63 -16.36
C CYS A 123 -4.42 20.43 -16.85
N GLU A 124 -5.74 20.44 -16.65
CA GLU A 124 -6.64 19.36 -17.09
C GLU A 124 -6.63 19.22 -18.62
N GLU A 125 -6.49 20.34 -19.31
CA GLU A 125 -6.37 20.43 -20.75
C GLU A 125 -5.11 19.71 -21.28
N TRP A 126 -4.01 19.66 -20.51
CA TRP A 126 -2.81 18.92 -20.93
C TRP A 126 -2.99 17.40 -20.83
N VAL A 127 -3.92 16.94 -20.00
CA VAL A 127 -4.25 15.51 -19.88
C VAL A 127 -5.29 15.10 -20.92
N THR A 128 -6.15 16.02 -21.35
CA THR A 128 -7.24 15.74 -22.30
C THR A 128 -6.82 15.97 -23.75
N ASP A 129 -6.15 17.08 -24.03
CA ASP A 129 -5.76 17.52 -25.38
C ASP A 129 -4.26 17.33 -25.67
N GLY A 130 -3.48 16.98 -24.65
CA GLY A 130 -2.02 16.85 -24.71
C GLY A 130 -1.30 18.15 -24.34
N VAL A 131 -0.01 18.04 -24.05
CA VAL A 131 0.85 19.19 -23.77
C VAL A 131 1.02 19.99 -25.06
N PRO A 132 0.87 21.33 -25.04
CA PRO A 132 1.05 22.16 -26.23
C PRO A 132 2.39 21.90 -26.93
N PRO A 133 2.39 21.58 -28.23
CA PRO A 133 3.62 21.35 -28.98
C PRO A 133 4.56 22.55 -28.90
N GLY A 134 5.83 22.30 -28.59
CA GLY A 134 6.85 23.35 -28.47
C GLY A 134 7.04 23.91 -27.07
N PHE A 135 6.15 23.62 -26.11
CA PHE A 135 6.36 24.00 -24.72
C PHE A 135 7.71 23.46 -24.22
N GLY A 136 8.55 24.30 -23.61
CA GLY A 136 9.87 23.86 -23.14
C GLY A 136 10.79 25.02 -22.80
N LYS A 137 11.30 25.04 -21.56
CA LYS A 137 11.92 26.24 -20.95
C LYS A 137 10.98 27.46 -20.93
N GLU A 138 9.68 27.19 -20.82
CA GLU A 138 8.62 28.17 -20.70
C GLU A 138 8.01 28.11 -19.30
N LEU A 139 7.39 29.21 -18.88
CA LEU A 139 6.71 29.36 -17.59
C LEU A 139 5.30 29.90 -17.84
N PHE A 140 4.39 29.61 -16.92
CA PHE A 140 3.07 30.21 -16.91
C PHE A 140 3.15 31.69 -16.49
N GLN A 141 2.10 32.44 -16.81
CA GLN A 141 1.93 33.79 -16.26
C GLN A 141 1.78 33.68 -14.73
N PRO A 142 2.56 34.47 -13.96
CA PRO A 142 2.40 34.54 -12.52
C PRO A 142 1.01 35.05 -12.10
N ASP A 143 0.50 34.52 -11.00
CA ASP A 143 -0.76 34.89 -10.38
C ASP A 143 -0.52 34.99 -8.87
N LEU A 144 -0.06 36.16 -8.44
CA LEU A 144 0.28 36.41 -7.02
C LEU A 144 -0.95 36.65 -6.17
N ASP A 145 -2.05 37.16 -6.75
CA ASP A 145 -3.28 37.47 -6.02
C ASP A 145 -3.86 36.23 -5.35
N ARG A 146 -3.78 35.06 -6.02
CA ARG A 146 -4.23 33.78 -5.44
C ARG A 146 -3.38 33.32 -4.24
N LEU A 147 -2.19 33.90 -4.05
CA LEU A 147 -1.23 33.54 -2.99
C LEU A 147 -1.24 34.51 -1.80
N SER A 148 -2.05 35.57 -1.86
CA SER A 148 -1.99 36.72 -0.94
C SER A 148 -1.96 36.33 0.54
N ASP A 149 -2.88 35.45 0.98
CA ASP A 149 -2.96 34.99 2.38
C ASP A 149 -1.63 34.39 2.89
N HIS A 150 -0.93 33.64 2.03
CA HIS A 150 0.35 33.01 2.37
C HIS A 150 1.49 34.02 2.36
N ILE A 151 1.44 35.02 1.48
CA ILE A 151 2.43 36.10 1.42
C ILE A 151 2.32 36.97 2.68
N GLU A 152 1.10 37.32 3.09
CA GLU A 152 0.85 38.02 4.36
C GLU A 152 1.37 37.23 5.56
N SER A 153 1.07 35.92 5.61
CA SER A 153 1.60 35.03 6.65
C SER A 153 3.14 35.02 6.69
N ALA A 154 3.80 34.99 5.53
CA ALA A 154 5.25 35.05 5.45
C ALA A 154 5.82 36.40 5.88
N MET A 155 5.17 37.50 5.54
CA MET A 155 5.57 38.83 5.98
C MET A 155 5.46 39.00 7.50
N GLU A 156 4.47 38.36 8.14
CA GLU A 156 4.39 38.36 9.61
C GLU A 156 5.48 37.49 10.25
N LEU A 157 5.77 36.30 9.69
CA LEU A 157 6.82 35.43 10.21
C LEU A 157 8.24 35.99 9.99
N VAL A 158 8.47 36.62 8.84
CA VAL A 158 9.78 37.13 8.39
C VAL A 158 9.62 38.61 7.99
N PRO A 159 9.66 39.55 8.96
CA PRO A 159 9.29 40.95 8.74
C PRO A 159 10.10 41.69 7.68
N VAL A 160 11.33 41.26 7.37
CA VAL A 160 12.14 41.85 6.30
C VAL A 160 11.50 41.70 4.91
N LEU A 161 10.55 40.76 4.75
CA LEU A 161 9.77 40.63 3.52
C LEU A 161 8.80 41.81 3.29
N LYS A 162 8.38 42.53 4.34
CA LYS A 162 7.45 43.67 4.24
C LYS A 162 8.02 44.82 3.40
N THR A 163 9.34 44.96 3.35
CA THR A 163 10.04 46.01 2.60
C THR A 163 10.85 45.46 1.42
N ALA A 164 10.95 44.14 1.28
CA ALA A 164 11.66 43.51 0.19
C ALA A 164 10.88 43.62 -1.12
N SER A 165 11.56 43.93 -2.22
CA SER A 165 10.96 43.92 -3.55
C SER A 165 11.05 42.52 -4.17
N ILE A 166 9.98 42.08 -4.85
CA ILE A 166 10.01 40.87 -5.68
C ILE A 166 10.83 41.15 -6.94
N ARG A 167 11.86 40.34 -7.18
CA ARG A 167 12.71 40.42 -8.38
C ARG A 167 12.12 39.63 -9.54
N THR A 168 11.62 38.43 -9.27
CA THR A 168 11.03 37.55 -10.28
C THR A 168 10.09 36.56 -9.62
N THR A 169 9.07 36.14 -10.37
CA THR A 169 8.17 35.06 -9.99
C THR A 169 8.30 33.93 -11.01
N ILE A 170 8.37 32.71 -10.52
CA ILE A 170 8.42 31.49 -11.31
C ILE A 170 7.10 30.77 -11.11
N SER A 171 6.39 30.50 -12.20
CA SER A 171 5.13 29.76 -12.22
C SER A 171 5.27 28.63 -13.22
N GLY A 172 5.37 27.39 -12.73
CA GLY A 172 5.76 26.25 -13.57
C GLY A 172 4.91 25.00 -13.32
N PRO A 173 4.93 24.06 -14.27
CA PRO A 173 4.24 22.78 -14.13
C PRO A 173 5.04 21.81 -13.25
N ILE A 174 4.35 21.13 -12.35
CA ILE A 174 4.86 19.96 -11.61
C ILE A 174 3.95 18.78 -11.89
N THR A 175 4.49 17.62 -12.24
CA THR A 175 3.67 16.43 -12.52
C THR A 175 3.28 15.74 -11.21
N TYR A 176 2.00 15.72 -10.91
CA TYR A 176 1.42 15.04 -9.76
C TYR A 176 0.78 13.71 -10.18
N THR A 177 0.92 12.71 -9.32
CA THR A 177 -0.06 11.62 -9.21
C THR A 177 -1.19 12.06 -8.27
N ALA A 178 -2.23 11.23 -8.14
CA ALA A 178 -3.31 11.49 -7.19
C ALA A 178 -2.81 11.65 -5.73
N ASP A 179 -1.79 10.89 -5.33
CA ASP A 179 -1.21 10.88 -3.98
C ASP A 179 0.11 11.67 -3.85
N ALA A 180 0.53 12.38 -4.90
CA ALA A 180 1.81 13.09 -5.04
C ALA A 180 3.09 12.25 -4.90
N LEU A 181 2.99 10.94 -4.62
CA LEU A 181 4.12 10.03 -4.67
C LEU A 181 4.42 9.65 -6.13
N PRO A 182 5.69 9.55 -6.53
CA PRO A 182 6.01 9.17 -7.91
C PRO A 182 5.56 7.73 -8.21
N CYS A 183 5.44 7.43 -9.50
CA CYS A 183 5.38 6.05 -9.99
C CYS A 183 6.80 5.63 -10.39
N ILE A 184 7.39 4.68 -9.65
CA ILE A 184 8.76 4.18 -9.86
C ILE A 184 8.71 2.66 -9.94
N GLY A 185 9.12 2.09 -11.07
CA GLY A 185 9.21 0.64 -11.24
C GLY A 185 8.67 0.11 -12.56
N PRO A 186 8.56 -1.22 -12.69
CA PRO A 186 8.02 -1.87 -13.88
C PRO A 186 6.49 -1.72 -13.94
N VAL A 187 5.98 -1.43 -15.13
CA VAL A 187 4.54 -1.29 -15.37
C VAL A 187 3.88 -2.67 -15.39
N PRO A 188 2.76 -2.89 -14.66
CA PRO A 188 2.03 -4.16 -14.70
C PRO A 188 1.63 -4.60 -16.10
N SER A 189 1.61 -5.91 -16.36
CA SER A 189 1.27 -6.52 -17.65
C SER A 189 2.12 -6.09 -18.85
N MET A 190 3.28 -5.46 -18.61
CA MET A 190 4.22 -5.00 -19.64
C MET A 190 5.62 -5.56 -19.39
N ARG A 191 6.25 -6.16 -20.40
CA ARG A 191 7.61 -6.68 -20.25
C ARG A 191 8.64 -5.57 -20.48
N ASN A 192 9.61 -5.42 -19.58
CA ASN A 192 10.73 -4.48 -19.72
C ASN A 192 10.35 -3.00 -19.99
N PHE A 193 9.14 -2.58 -19.63
CA PHE A 193 8.71 -1.17 -19.66
C PHE A 193 8.61 -0.64 -18.24
N TRP A 194 9.36 0.42 -17.96
CA TRP A 194 9.56 0.97 -16.63
C TRP A 194 9.16 2.44 -16.62
N VAL A 195 8.81 2.95 -15.46
CA VAL A 195 8.48 4.37 -15.27
C VAL A 195 9.24 4.93 -14.07
N ALA A 196 9.59 6.21 -14.19
CA ALA A 196 9.97 7.09 -13.09
C ALA A 196 9.32 8.45 -13.39
N VAL A 197 8.05 8.60 -13.02
CA VAL A 197 7.17 9.72 -13.42
C VAL A 197 6.31 10.21 -12.26
N GLY A 198 5.66 11.37 -12.41
CA GLY A 198 4.77 11.90 -11.37
C GLY A 198 5.48 12.44 -10.13
N PHE A 199 6.70 12.96 -10.31
CA PHE A 199 7.47 13.51 -9.20
C PHE A 199 7.00 14.91 -8.80
N ALA A 200 6.21 15.02 -7.73
CA ALA A 200 5.97 16.28 -7.04
C ALA A 200 7.28 16.90 -6.49
N TYR A 201 8.21 16.04 -6.07
CA TYR A 201 9.47 16.39 -5.40
C TYR A 201 10.71 15.86 -6.14
N GLY A 202 10.75 16.04 -7.46
CA GLY A 202 11.76 15.41 -8.32
C GLY A 202 13.22 15.76 -8.01
N ILE A 203 13.51 16.97 -7.54
CA ILE A 203 14.89 17.38 -7.24
C ILE A 203 15.48 16.55 -6.11
N ILE A 204 14.77 16.45 -4.98
CA ILE A 204 15.22 15.68 -3.81
C ILE A 204 15.17 14.17 -4.05
N HIS A 205 14.21 13.67 -4.84
CA HIS A 205 14.07 12.23 -5.11
C HIS A 205 15.00 11.71 -6.22
N SER A 206 15.43 12.54 -7.17
CA SER A 206 16.08 12.09 -8.42
C SER A 206 17.27 11.15 -8.23
N GLY A 207 18.17 11.45 -7.30
CA GLY A 207 19.35 10.62 -7.04
C GLY A 207 18.98 9.23 -6.50
N GLY A 208 18.09 9.17 -5.51
CA GLY A 208 17.61 7.93 -4.91
C GLY A 208 16.79 7.09 -5.90
N ALA A 209 15.84 7.72 -6.60
CA ALA A 209 15.02 7.05 -7.61
C ALA A 209 15.86 6.46 -8.75
N GLY A 210 16.87 7.19 -9.23
CA GLY A 210 17.78 6.71 -10.26
C GLY A 210 18.57 5.48 -9.82
N ARG A 211 19.08 5.48 -8.58
CA ARG A 211 19.79 4.32 -7.99
C ARG A 211 18.84 3.13 -7.81
N TYR A 212 17.69 3.36 -7.19
CA TYR A 212 16.68 2.34 -6.91
C TYR A 212 16.28 1.58 -8.18
N LEU A 213 15.91 2.33 -9.22
CA LEU A 213 15.46 1.74 -10.48
C LEU A 213 16.59 1.04 -11.22
N ALA A 214 17.80 1.59 -11.21
CA ALA A 214 18.97 0.95 -11.82
C ALA A 214 19.32 -0.38 -11.14
N GLU A 215 19.33 -0.42 -9.81
CA GLU A 215 19.55 -1.66 -9.04
C GLU A 215 18.44 -2.68 -9.30
N TRP A 216 17.18 -2.26 -9.41
CA TRP A 216 16.08 -3.18 -9.75
C TRP A 216 16.21 -3.74 -11.17
N ILE A 217 16.46 -2.90 -12.18
CA ILE A 217 16.63 -3.35 -13.56
C ILE A 217 17.77 -4.38 -13.68
N VAL A 218 18.90 -4.14 -13.01
CA VAL A 218 20.08 -5.02 -13.09
C VAL A 218 19.88 -6.30 -12.28
N ASN A 219 19.37 -6.20 -11.06
CA ASN A 219 19.26 -7.33 -10.13
C ASN A 219 17.96 -8.12 -10.26
N LYS A 220 17.00 -7.63 -11.06
CA LYS A 220 15.67 -8.23 -11.30
C LYS A 220 14.78 -8.32 -10.06
N GLU A 221 15.11 -7.59 -9.00
CA GLU A 221 14.30 -7.42 -7.80
C GLU A 221 14.58 -6.05 -7.18
N PRO A 222 13.61 -5.41 -6.51
CA PRO A 222 13.82 -4.10 -5.89
C PRO A 222 14.89 -4.20 -4.80
N PRO A 223 15.77 -3.19 -4.63
CA PRO A 223 16.84 -3.24 -3.63
C PRO A 223 16.33 -3.14 -2.18
N TYR A 224 15.20 -2.47 -1.98
CA TYR A 224 14.43 -2.36 -0.74
C TYR A 224 12.97 -2.09 -1.07
N ASP A 225 12.07 -2.15 -0.09
CA ASP A 225 10.64 -1.93 -0.33
C ASP A 225 10.33 -0.45 -0.60
N LEU A 226 9.57 -0.19 -1.66
CA LEU A 226 8.98 1.12 -1.99
C LEU A 226 7.62 0.92 -2.67
N VAL A 227 6.81 0.00 -2.16
CA VAL A 227 5.50 -0.35 -2.76
C VAL A 227 4.56 0.86 -2.86
N GLU A 228 4.69 1.84 -1.97
CA GLU A 228 3.97 3.10 -2.02
C GLU A 228 4.25 3.94 -3.28
N THR A 229 5.35 3.64 -3.99
CA THR A 229 5.69 4.24 -5.28
C THR A 229 5.41 3.32 -6.47
N ASP A 230 4.90 2.09 -6.24
CA ASP A 230 4.64 1.13 -7.29
C ASP A 230 3.60 1.68 -8.29
N PRO A 231 3.84 1.60 -9.62
CA PRO A 231 2.86 2.05 -10.61
C PRO A 231 1.53 1.29 -10.57
N GLY A 232 1.53 0.04 -10.09
CA GLY A 232 0.38 -0.84 -9.94
C GLY A 232 -0.49 -0.57 -8.72
N ARG A 233 -0.16 0.41 -7.87
CA ARG A 233 -1.06 0.85 -6.78
C ARG A 233 -2.31 1.56 -7.32
N PHE A 234 -2.23 2.09 -8.54
CA PHE A 234 -3.36 2.63 -9.28
C PHE A 234 -3.96 1.58 -10.21
N GLY A 235 -5.19 1.80 -10.65
CA GLY A 235 -5.88 0.87 -11.54
C GLY A 235 -6.90 1.58 -12.41
N LYS A 236 -7.81 0.79 -13.01
CA LYS A 236 -8.88 1.32 -13.87
C LYS A 236 -9.81 2.32 -13.14
N TRP A 237 -9.88 2.20 -11.82
CA TRP A 237 -10.64 3.09 -10.93
C TRP A 237 -10.05 4.49 -10.78
N THR A 238 -8.78 4.67 -11.13
CA THR A 238 -8.12 5.97 -11.07
C THR A 238 -8.44 6.77 -12.33
N THR A 239 -9.72 7.09 -12.51
CA THR A 239 -10.22 7.87 -13.65
C THR A 239 -9.64 9.29 -13.67
N ARG A 240 -9.73 9.99 -14.81
CA ARG A 240 -9.33 11.40 -14.91
C ARG A 240 -10.04 12.28 -13.88
N SER A 241 -11.35 12.06 -13.68
CA SER A 241 -12.14 12.79 -12.68
C SER A 241 -11.61 12.57 -11.26
N TYR A 242 -11.28 11.33 -10.91
CA TYR A 242 -10.66 11.02 -9.62
C TYR A 242 -9.31 11.73 -9.50
N LEU A 243 -8.45 11.60 -10.51
CA LEU A 243 -7.11 12.22 -10.54
C LEU A 243 -7.18 13.73 -10.31
N PHE A 244 -8.01 14.46 -11.07
CA PHE A 244 -8.10 15.91 -10.96
C PHE A 244 -8.59 16.35 -9.59
N THR A 245 -9.61 15.67 -9.08
CA THR A 245 -10.20 15.95 -7.77
C THR A 245 -9.20 15.65 -6.64
N LYS A 246 -8.54 14.50 -6.70
CA LYS A 246 -7.61 14.04 -5.65
C LYS A 246 -6.27 14.77 -5.68
N ALA A 247 -5.70 15.07 -6.84
CA ALA A 247 -4.47 15.85 -6.94
C ALA A 247 -4.62 17.28 -6.38
N ARG A 248 -5.81 17.87 -6.55
CA ARG A 248 -6.16 19.19 -6.01
C ARG A 248 -6.23 19.17 -4.47
N GLU A 249 -6.84 18.14 -3.87
CA GLU A 249 -6.80 17.88 -2.42
C GLU A 249 -5.36 17.68 -1.93
N THR A 250 -4.61 16.78 -2.57
CA THR A 250 -3.22 16.46 -2.20
C THR A 250 -2.30 17.69 -2.26
N TYR A 251 -2.44 18.56 -3.26
CA TYR A 251 -1.71 19.83 -3.31
C TYR A 251 -2.08 20.75 -2.15
N GLY A 252 -3.38 20.95 -1.90
CA GLY A 252 -3.87 21.83 -0.84
C GLY A 252 -3.50 21.33 0.58
N MET A 253 -3.35 20.02 0.75
CA MET A 253 -2.98 19.37 2.02
C MET A 253 -1.47 19.23 2.22
N ASN A 254 -0.63 19.81 1.35
CA ASN A 254 0.82 19.59 1.38
C ASN A 254 1.49 19.91 2.73
N ASN A 255 0.93 20.86 3.49
CA ASN A 255 1.44 21.26 4.80
C ASN A 255 0.46 20.98 5.95
N SER A 256 -0.59 20.21 5.69
CA SER A 256 -1.50 19.73 6.74
C SER A 256 -0.77 18.82 7.72
N TYR A 257 -1.27 18.73 8.94
CA TYR A 257 -0.81 17.70 9.88
C TYR A 257 -1.15 16.32 9.33
N GLY A 258 -0.13 15.47 9.16
CA GLY A 258 -0.33 14.06 8.86
C GLY A 258 -0.67 13.32 10.15
N TYR A 259 -1.93 12.95 10.31
CA TYR A 259 -2.38 12.16 11.47
C TYR A 259 -2.25 10.66 11.19
N PRO A 260 -2.00 9.83 12.22
CA PRO A 260 -2.24 8.40 12.15
C PRO A 260 -3.64 8.11 11.60
N LYS A 261 -3.74 7.13 10.70
CA LYS A 261 -5.01 6.74 10.07
C LYS A 261 -5.76 7.92 9.41
N GLU A 262 -5.01 8.82 8.78
CA GLU A 262 -5.58 9.95 8.04
C GLU A 262 -6.59 9.48 6.97
N GLU A 263 -7.76 10.11 6.97
CA GLU A 263 -8.79 9.90 5.96
C GLU A 263 -8.91 11.13 5.06
N ARG A 264 -9.13 10.88 3.76
CA ARG A 264 -9.30 11.90 2.74
C ARG A 264 -10.49 11.56 1.86
N TRP A 265 -11.27 12.55 1.42
CA TRP A 265 -12.57 12.33 0.76
C TRP A 265 -12.62 12.67 -0.71
N ALA A 266 -11.71 13.51 -1.20
CA ALA A 266 -11.78 13.96 -2.60
C ALA A 266 -11.78 12.76 -3.57
N GLY A 267 -12.78 12.69 -4.44
CA GLY A 267 -12.95 11.62 -5.42
C GLY A 267 -13.59 10.32 -4.92
N ARG A 268 -14.05 10.26 -3.66
CA ARG A 268 -14.74 9.10 -3.09
C ARG A 268 -16.27 9.25 -3.12
N PRO A 269 -17.03 8.14 -3.23
CA PRO A 269 -16.56 6.79 -3.55
C PRO A 269 -16.16 6.66 -5.03
N THR A 270 -15.33 5.66 -5.35
CA THR A 270 -15.04 5.28 -6.75
C THR A 270 -16.07 4.25 -7.25
N GLU A 271 -15.90 3.73 -8.47
CA GLU A 271 -16.72 2.62 -8.96
C GLU A 271 -16.38 1.26 -8.30
N ARG A 272 -15.28 1.18 -7.55
CA ARG A 272 -14.92 0.02 -6.72
C ARG A 272 -15.65 0.09 -5.38
N VAL A 273 -16.90 -0.36 -5.38
CA VAL A 273 -17.68 -0.59 -4.15
C VAL A 273 -18.22 -2.02 -4.13
N SER A 274 -18.42 -2.58 -2.94
CA SER A 274 -19.09 -3.87 -2.79
C SER A 274 -20.60 -3.72 -3.03
N GLY A 275 -21.29 -4.85 -3.27
CA GLY A 275 -22.74 -4.86 -3.47
C GLY A 275 -23.56 -4.47 -2.23
N ILE A 276 -22.91 -4.19 -1.10
CA ILE A 276 -23.51 -3.81 0.18
C ILE A 276 -22.99 -2.48 0.73
N TYR A 277 -22.26 -1.70 -0.07
CA TYR A 277 -21.67 -0.42 0.37
C TYR A 277 -22.70 0.51 1.05
N GLN A 278 -23.85 0.75 0.41
CA GLN A 278 -24.91 1.60 0.98
C GLN A 278 -25.52 0.97 2.24
N THR A 279 -25.79 -0.34 2.22
CA THR A 279 -26.31 -1.07 3.39
C THR A 279 -25.38 -0.92 4.60
N LEU A 280 -24.07 -0.97 4.39
CA LEU A 280 -23.09 -0.81 5.46
C LEU A 280 -23.05 0.63 6.00
N LEU A 281 -23.15 1.64 5.13
CA LEU A 281 -23.28 3.04 5.56
C LEU A 281 -24.53 3.24 6.43
N ASP A 282 -25.67 2.70 6.01
CA ASP A 282 -26.94 2.79 6.74
C ASP A 282 -26.86 2.09 8.11
N ARG A 283 -25.91 1.15 8.26
CA ARG A 283 -25.59 0.43 9.50
C ARG A 283 -24.47 1.09 10.32
N GLY A 284 -24.02 2.28 9.94
CA GLY A 284 -23.07 3.09 10.70
C GLY A 284 -21.61 2.89 10.32
N ALA A 285 -21.31 2.21 9.20
CA ALA A 285 -19.95 2.01 8.73
C ALA A 285 -19.22 3.34 8.52
N GLN A 286 -18.01 3.44 9.09
CA GLN A 286 -17.05 4.49 8.80
C GLN A 286 -16.05 3.92 7.79
N MET A 287 -16.17 4.35 6.54
CA MET A 287 -15.46 3.72 5.41
C MET A 287 -14.02 4.22 5.30
N GLY A 288 -13.07 3.29 5.24
CA GLY A 288 -11.69 3.51 4.82
C GLY A 288 -11.53 3.32 3.31
N PHE A 289 -10.54 3.98 2.73
CA PHE A 289 -10.20 3.91 1.31
C PHE A 289 -8.99 2.99 1.07
N HIS A 290 -9.16 1.93 0.28
CA HIS A 290 -8.10 0.95 0.00
C HIS A 290 -8.06 0.57 -1.48
N ALA A 291 -7.06 1.06 -2.23
CA ALA A 291 -6.85 0.73 -3.65
C ALA A 291 -8.12 0.90 -4.53
N GLY A 292 -8.83 2.02 -4.32
CA GLY A 292 -10.09 2.34 -4.98
C GLY A 292 -11.34 1.88 -4.21
N TRP A 293 -11.20 0.85 -3.36
CA TRP A 293 -12.32 0.30 -2.61
C TRP A 293 -12.71 1.13 -1.40
N GLU A 294 -14.00 1.14 -1.11
CA GLU A 294 -14.55 1.55 0.19
C GLU A 294 -14.74 0.31 1.07
N GLN A 295 -14.09 0.28 2.24
CA GLN A 295 -14.18 -0.84 3.18
C GLN A 295 -14.43 -0.30 4.60
N PRO A 296 -15.36 -0.86 5.39
CA PRO A 296 -15.57 -0.39 6.76
C PRO A 296 -14.31 -0.52 7.62
N ALA A 297 -13.84 0.60 8.16
CA ALA A 297 -12.78 0.63 9.16
C ALA A 297 -13.32 0.23 10.54
N TRP A 298 -14.49 0.77 10.90
CA TRP A 298 -15.25 0.50 12.13
C TRP A 298 -16.72 0.92 11.94
N PHE A 299 -17.59 0.59 12.90
CA PHE A 299 -19.03 0.85 12.89
C PHE A 299 -19.47 1.68 14.10
N ALA A 300 -20.10 2.82 13.82
CA ALA A 300 -20.74 3.66 14.82
C ALA A 300 -22.17 3.16 15.11
N LEU A 301 -22.47 2.89 16.38
CA LEU A 301 -23.79 2.54 16.88
C LEU A 301 -24.46 3.73 17.57
N PRO A 302 -25.78 3.68 17.86
CA PRO A 302 -26.44 4.73 18.63
C PRO A 302 -25.75 5.00 19.97
N GLY A 303 -25.28 6.24 20.16
CA GLY A 303 -24.52 6.67 21.33
C GLY A 303 -23.05 6.95 21.06
N ASP A 304 -22.49 6.41 19.96
CA ASP A 304 -21.12 6.72 19.55
C ASP A 304 -21.04 8.09 18.83
N THR A 305 -19.83 8.64 18.70
CA THR A 305 -19.57 9.84 17.89
C THR A 305 -19.04 9.44 16.51
N PRO A 306 -19.86 9.44 15.45
CA PRO A 306 -19.41 9.08 14.09
C PRO A 306 -18.54 10.19 13.47
N GLY A 307 -17.92 9.87 12.33
CA GLY A 307 -17.14 10.80 11.54
C GLY A 307 -15.66 10.86 11.92
N TYR A 308 -14.91 11.65 11.15
CA TYR A 308 -13.46 11.76 11.27
C TYR A 308 -13.05 12.65 12.44
N GLN A 309 -12.40 12.04 13.44
CA GLN A 309 -11.81 12.71 14.60
C GLN A 309 -10.35 12.26 14.74
N PRO A 310 -9.46 12.71 13.83
CA PRO A 310 -8.08 12.24 13.81
C PRO A 310 -7.35 12.68 15.07
N SER A 311 -6.44 11.83 15.52
CA SER A 311 -5.63 12.11 16.69
C SER A 311 -4.33 11.33 16.59
N PHE A 312 -3.29 11.87 17.22
CA PHE A 312 -2.06 11.13 17.51
C PHE A 312 -2.24 10.11 18.66
N ARG A 313 -3.40 10.12 19.31
CA ARG A 313 -3.80 9.30 20.46
C ARG A 313 -5.06 8.51 20.13
N ARG A 314 -5.52 7.70 21.08
CA ARG A 314 -6.87 7.11 21.06
C ARG A 314 -7.92 8.19 20.79
N CYS A 315 -8.90 7.87 19.95
CA CYS A 315 -9.97 8.78 19.57
C CYS A 315 -11.30 8.01 19.46
N ASN A 316 -12.29 8.61 18.78
CA ASN A 316 -13.71 8.20 18.83
C ASN A 316 -13.99 6.75 18.44
N TRP A 317 -13.11 6.09 17.67
CA TRP A 317 -13.27 4.69 17.31
C TRP A 317 -12.73 3.70 18.35
N PHE A 318 -12.04 4.14 19.39
CA PHE A 318 -11.36 3.25 20.35
C PHE A 318 -12.31 2.29 21.06
N GLU A 319 -13.42 2.78 21.62
CA GLU A 319 -14.44 1.93 22.26
C GLU A 319 -15.27 1.12 21.26
N PRO A 320 -15.75 1.71 20.13
CA PRO A 320 -16.40 0.95 19.05
C PRO A 320 -15.60 -0.26 18.57
N VAL A 321 -14.30 -0.09 18.33
CA VAL A 321 -13.42 -1.17 17.87
C VAL A 321 -13.27 -2.26 18.93
N GLN A 322 -13.21 -1.92 20.22
CA GLN A 322 -13.22 -2.91 21.29
C GLN A 322 -14.51 -3.72 21.33
N ARG A 323 -15.66 -3.05 21.17
CA ARG A 323 -16.98 -3.69 21.09
C ARG A 323 -17.07 -4.64 19.89
N GLU A 324 -16.55 -4.25 18.74
CA GLU A 324 -16.48 -5.11 17.55
C GLU A 324 -15.58 -6.33 17.76
N CYS A 325 -14.43 -6.17 18.42
CA CYS A 325 -13.59 -7.30 18.80
C CYS A 325 -14.34 -8.26 19.74
N GLN A 326 -15.01 -7.72 20.76
CA GLN A 326 -15.78 -8.51 21.72
C GLN A 326 -16.92 -9.28 21.04
N LEU A 327 -17.60 -8.65 20.07
CA LEU A 327 -18.62 -9.28 19.24
C LEU A 327 -18.07 -10.53 18.53
N VAL A 328 -16.89 -10.44 17.89
CA VAL A 328 -16.26 -11.58 17.20
C VAL A 328 -15.83 -12.66 18.20
N LEU A 329 -15.34 -12.28 19.37
CA LEU A 329 -14.84 -13.21 20.38
C LEU A 329 -15.96 -13.99 21.08
N ASP A 330 -17.06 -13.32 21.43
CA ASP A 330 -18.15 -13.92 22.20
C ASP A 330 -19.25 -14.53 21.32
N ASN A 331 -19.50 -13.93 20.15
CA ASN A 331 -20.66 -14.25 19.31
C ASN A 331 -20.22 -14.59 17.86
N VAL A 332 -20.52 -13.68 16.94
CA VAL A 332 -20.24 -13.82 15.51
C VAL A 332 -20.24 -12.43 14.87
N GLY A 333 -19.15 -12.09 14.21
CA GLY A 333 -19.02 -10.89 13.39
C GLY A 333 -19.02 -11.24 11.90
N ILE A 334 -19.52 -10.32 11.08
CA ILE A 334 -19.34 -10.33 9.63
C ILE A 334 -18.52 -9.12 9.17
N ILE A 335 -17.63 -9.33 8.21
CA ILE A 335 -16.76 -8.31 7.63
C ILE A 335 -16.79 -8.39 6.10
N ASP A 336 -16.79 -7.24 5.44
CA ASP A 336 -16.62 -7.15 3.99
C ASP A 336 -15.14 -7.28 3.62
N LEU A 337 -14.79 -8.37 2.93
CA LEU A 337 -13.45 -8.69 2.44
C LEU A 337 -13.36 -8.57 0.92
N THR A 338 -14.39 -8.00 0.28
CA THR A 338 -14.43 -7.73 -1.16
C THR A 338 -13.19 -7.00 -1.69
N PRO A 339 -12.48 -6.13 -0.95
CA PRO A 339 -11.27 -5.50 -1.48
C PRO A 339 -10.11 -6.44 -1.80
N PHE A 340 -10.06 -7.67 -1.26
CA PHE A 340 -8.97 -8.60 -1.59
C PHE A 340 -8.79 -8.75 -3.10
N ALA A 341 -7.54 -8.89 -3.54
CA ALA A 341 -7.23 -9.23 -4.90
C ALA A 341 -7.40 -10.74 -5.11
N LYS A 342 -8.02 -11.15 -6.22
CA LYS A 342 -8.28 -12.55 -6.54
C LYS A 342 -7.82 -12.88 -7.95
N ILE A 343 -6.99 -13.91 -8.07
CA ILE A 343 -6.38 -14.35 -9.32
C ILE A 343 -6.71 -15.83 -9.53
N ARG A 344 -7.21 -16.18 -10.72
CA ARG A 344 -7.35 -17.57 -11.16
C ARG A 344 -6.09 -17.98 -11.89
N VAL A 345 -5.54 -19.14 -11.51
CA VAL A 345 -4.39 -19.75 -12.17
C VAL A 345 -4.82 -21.11 -12.67
N ARG A 346 -4.88 -21.28 -13.99
CA ARG A 346 -5.42 -22.49 -14.63
C ARG A 346 -4.49 -23.05 -15.70
N GLY A 347 -4.67 -24.32 -16.03
CA GLY A 347 -4.02 -25.01 -17.15
C GLY A 347 -2.97 -26.03 -16.71
N LYS A 348 -2.52 -26.85 -17.67
CA LYS A 348 -1.66 -28.03 -17.43
C LYS A 348 -0.33 -27.70 -16.73
N GLY A 349 0.18 -26.49 -16.95
CA GLY A 349 1.41 -26.03 -16.30
C GLY A 349 1.21 -25.42 -14.91
N SER A 350 -0.02 -25.22 -14.43
CA SER A 350 -0.33 -24.39 -13.26
C SER A 350 0.33 -24.88 -11.98
N THR A 351 0.30 -26.18 -11.72
CA THR A 351 0.97 -26.78 -10.56
C THR A 351 2.48 -26.58 -10.61
N HIS A 352 3.11 -26.78 -11.78
CA HIS A 352 4.54 -26.60 -11.95
C HIS A 352 4.96 -25.13 -11.74
N PHE A 353 4.20 -24.22 -12.34
CA PHE A 353 4.41 -22.78 -12.23
C PHE A 353 4.31 -22.32 -10.77
N LEU A 354 3.19 -22.60 -10.10
CA LEU A 354 2.99 -22.16 -8.71
C LEU A 354 3.99 -22.81 -7.75
N ASP A 355 4.34 -24.08 -7.93
CA ASP A 355 5.30 -24.77 -7.03
C ASP A 355 6.74 -24.23 -7.20
N THR A 356 7.05 -23.60 -8.33
CA THR A 356 8.31 -22.87 -8.53
C THR A 356 8.24 -21.46 -7.94
N LEU A 357 7.06 -20.83 -7.99
CA LEU A 357 6.87 -19.44 -7.59
C LEU A 357 6.85 -19.24 -6.07
N VAL A 358 6.28 -20.19 -5.31
CA VAL A 358 6.08 -20.03 -3.86
C VAL A 358 6.96 -20.94 -3.01
N ALA A 359 7.26 -20.51 -1.79
CA ALA A 359 8.16 -21.22 -0.87
C ALA A 359 7.49 -22.34 -0.04
N ASN A 360 6.16 -22.37 0.06
CA ASN A 360 5.43 -23.46 0.71
C ASN A 360 5.19 -24.60 -0.30
N THR A 361 4.78 -25.77 0.18
CA THR A 361 4.19 -26.80 -0.69
C THR A 361 2.76 -26.41 -1.04
N LEU A 362 2.35 -26.65 -2.29
CA LEU A 362 1.00 -26.37 -2.76
C LEU A 362 -0.09 -27.17 -2.00
N PRO A 363 -1.31 -26.61 -1.89
CA PRO A 363 -2.46 -27.33 -1.35
C PRO A 363 -2.85 -28.56 -2.19
N LYS A 364 -3.49 -29.53 -1.54
CA LYS A 364 -4.26 -30.59 -2.22
C LYS A 364 -5.57 -30.01 -2.75
N VAL A 365 -6.23 -30.71 -3.68
CA VAL A 365 -7.56 -30.32 -4.18
C VAL A 365 -8.53 -30.14 -3.00
N ASN A 366 -9.34 -29.09 -3.05
CA ASN A 366 -10.26 -28.63 -2.00
C ASN A 366 -9.59 -28.25 -0.67
N THR A 367 -8.31 -27.85 -0.72
CA THR A 367 -7.59 -27.31 0.44
C THR A 367 -6.91 -26.00 0.11
N THR A 368 -6.53 -25.27 1.16
CA THR A 368 -5.97 -23.93 1.12
C THR A 368 -4.65 -23.91 1.91
N ARG A 369 -3.69 -23.10 1.47
CA ARG A 369 -2.44 -22.85 2.20
C ARG A 369 -1.98 -21.42 2.04
N ILE A 370 -1.42 -20.88 3.12
CA ILE A 370 -0.65 -19.63 3.08
C ILE A 370 0.71 -19.91 2.48
N CYS A 371 1.09 -19.13 1.48
CA CYS A 371 2.29 -19.28 0.68
C CYS A 371 2.97 -17.91 0.49
N HIS A 372 4.27 -17.90 0.23
CA HIS A 372 5.03 -16.67 0.03
C HIS A 372 5.76 -16.72 -1.29
N MET A 373 5.64 -15.65 -2.08
CA MET A 373 6.53 -15.39 -3.21
C MET A 373 7.77 -14.69 -2.66
N LEU A 374 8.95 -15.18 -3.02
CA LEU A 374 10.21 -14.61 -2.56
C LEU A 374 10.96 -13.97 -3.73
N THR A 375 11.80 -13.00 -3.41
CA THR A 375 12.81 -12.53 -4.34
C THR A 375 13.97 -13.53 -4.47
N PRO A 376 14.77 -13.49 -5.54
CA PRO A 376 16.01 -14.26 -5.63
C PRO A 376 16.95 -14.11 -4.43
N ARG A 377 17.03 -12.93 -3.79
CA ARG A 377 17.78 -12.72 -2.53
C ARG A 377 17.08 -13.23 -1.27
N GLY A 378 15.87 -13.75 -1.38
CA GLY A 378 15.10 -14.35 -0.28
C GLY A 378 14.26 -13.35 0.53
N GLY A 379 14.06 -12.13 0.02
CA GLY A 379 13.10 -11.18 0.60
C GLY A 379 11.66 -11.60 0.35
N VAL A 380 10.71 -11.21 1.22
CA VAL A 380 9.30 -11.57 1.06
C VAL A 380 8.62 -10.62 0.08
N TYR A 381 8.52 -11.04 -1.18
CA TYR A 381 7.87 -10.25 -2.22
C TYR A 381 6.35 -10.18 -2.02
N ALA A 382 5.71 -11.29 -1.64
CA ALA A 382 4.26 -11.31 -1.40
C ALA A 382 3.88 -12.44 -0.44
N GLU A 383 2.74 -12.28 0.24
CA GLU A 383 2.03 -13.37 0.93
C GLU A 383 0.70 -13.64 0.21
N LEU A 384 0.42 -14.92 -0.05
CA LEU A 384 -0.71 -15.38 -0.82
C LEU A 384 -1.47 -16.47 -0.06
N THR A 385 -2.79 -16.43 -0.13
CA THR A 385 -3.64 -17.57 0.18
C THR A 385 -3.92 -18.33 -1.11
N ILE A 386 -3.39 -19.55 -1.24
CA ILE A 386 -3.59 -20.39 -2.42
C ILE A 386 -4.56 -21.51 -2.08
N THR A 387 -5.64 -21.61 -2.84
CA THR A 387 -6.62 -22.69 -2.79
C THR A 387 -6.58 -23.48 -4.09
N ARG A 388 -6.47 -24.80 -4.01
CA ARG A 388 -6.59 -25.66 -5.20
C ARG A 388 -8.02 -26.13 -5.31
N LEU A 389 -8.78 -25.55 -6.25
CA LEU A 389 -10.19 -25.90 -6.44
C LEU A 389 -10.32 -27.23 -7.17
N GLU A 390 -9.52 -27.44 -8.22
CA GLU A 390 -9.44 -28.69 -8.98
C GLU A 390 -7.97 -28.97 -9.37
N GLU A 391 -7.69 -30.06 -10.08
CA GLU A 391 -6.32 -30.52 -10.33
C GLU A 391 -5.44 -29.43 -10.99
N GLU A 392 -5.99 -28.72 -11.97
CA GLU A 392 -5.29 -27.67 -12.74
C GLU A 392 -5.97 -26.30 -12.59
N ASP A 393 -6.63 -26.07 -11.45
CA ASP A 393 -7.38 -24.86 -11.17
C ASP A 393 -7.13 -24.37 -9.74
N TYR A 394 -6.45 -23.22 -9.64
CA TYR A 394 -6.12 -22.57 -8.39
C TYR A 394 -6.79 -21.20 -8.28
N PHE A 395 -7.18 -20.86 -7.05
CA PHE A 395 -7.68 -19.57 -6.64
C PHE A 395 -6.67 -18.96 -5.68
N VAL A 396 -6.11 -17.81 -6.06
CA VAL A 396 -5.05 -17.11 -5.32
C VAL A 396 -5.60 -15.80 -4.82
N VAL A 397 -5.45 -15.54 -3.52
CA VAL A 397 -5.93 -14.33 -2.86
C VAL A 397 -4.76 -13.58 -2.23
N THR A 398 -4.73 -12.26 -2.41
CA THR A 398 -3.76 -11.33 -1.81
C THR A 398 -4.42 -10.02 -1.39
N GLY A 399 -3.66 -9.10 -0.80
CA GLY A 399 -4.14 -7.80 -0.34
C GLY A 399 -4.63 -6.90 -1.48
N SER A 400 -5.51 -5.94 -1.17
CA SER A 400 -6.00 -4.96 -2.13
C SER A 400 -4.87 -4.07 -2.69
N GLY A 401 -3.97 -3.62 -1.81
CA GLY A 401 -2.82 -2.78 -2.15
C GLY A 401 -1.72 -3.50 -2.93
N SER A 402 -1.72 -4.84 -2.94
CA SER A 402 -0.72 -5.66 -3.63
C SER A 402 -1.23 -6.31 -4.93
N GLU A 403 -2.46 -5.98 -5.37
CA GLU A 403 -3.14 -6.62 -6.53
C GLU A 403 -2.24 -6.71 -7.77
N LEU A 404 -1.87 -5.56 -8.35
CA LEU A 404 -1.09 -5.52 -9.58
C LEU A 404 0.40 -5.70 -9.32
N HIS A 405 0.86 -5.43 -8.10
CA HIS A 405 2.23 -5.70 -7.67
C HIS A 405 2.53 -7.20 -7.76
N ASP A 406 1.67 -8.02 -7.14
CA ASP A 406 1.80 -9.47 -7.08
C ASP A 406 1.53 -10.10 -8.44
N LEU A 407 0.47 -9.67 -9.13
CA LEU A 407 0.13 -10.17 -10.46
C LEU A 407 1.28 -9.98 -11.45
N ARG A 408 1.93 -8.81 -11.45
CA ARG A 408 3.08 -8.53 -12.31
C ARG A 408 4.24 -9.50 -12.08
N TRP A 409 4.50 -9.88 -10.83
CA TRP A 409 5.53 -10.89 -10.53
C TRP A 409 5.13 -12.27 -11.05
N MET A 410 3.86 -12.64 -10.91
CA MET A 410 3.35 -13.88 -11.50
C MET A 410 3.48 -13.89 -13.03
N GLU A 411 3.13 -12.77 -13.70
CA GLU A 411 3.23 -12.61 -15.15
C GLU A 411 4.69 -12.71 -15.65
N GLU A 412 5.63 -12.06 -14.95
CA GLU A 412 7.06 -12.08 -15.31
C GLU A 412 7.63 -13.50 -15.28
N TYR A 413 7.34 -14.28 -14.23
CA TYR A 413 7.81 -15.67 -14.13
C TYR A 413 7.01 -16.65 -14.99
N LEU A 414 5.84 -16.25 -15.49
CA LEU A 414 5.07 -17.04 -16.44
C LEU A 414 5.57 -16.84 -17.88
N ALA A 415 6.24 -15.73 -18.17
CA ALA A 415 6.59 -15.30 -19.51
C ALA A 415 7.24 -16.43 -20.35
N GLY A 416 6.62 -16.74 -21.49
CA GLY A 416 7.07 -17.79 -22.42
C GLY A 416 6.40 -19.15 -22.26
N SER A 417 5.52 -19.33 -21.26
CA SER A 417 4.66 -20.51 -21.15
C SER A 417 3.27 -20.26 -21.75
N SER A 418 2.80 -21.17 -22.61
CA SER A 418 1.43 -21.16 -23.16
C SER A 418 0.44 -22.03 -22.38
N ASP A 419 0.92 -22.77 -21.38
CA ASP A 419 0.15 -23.84 -20.71
C ASP A 419 -0.54 -23.39 -19.43
N VAL A 420 -0.41 -22.11 -19.08
CA VAL A 420 -1.01 -21.52 -17.87
C VAL A 420 -1.65 -20.19 -18.22
N THR A 421 -2.84 -19.94 -17.68
CA THR A 421 -3.55 -18.67 -17.77
C THR A 421 -3.65 -18.03 -16.40
N LEU A 422 -3.32 -16.74 -16.31
CA LEU A 422 -3.58 -15.88 -15.16
C LEU A 422 -4.77 -14.99 -15.49
N GLU A 423 -5.80 -15.02 -14.65
CA GLU A 423 -7.01 -14.21 -14.83
C GLU A 423 -7.27 -13.44 -13.52
N ASN A 424 -7.15 -12.12 -13.58
CA ASN A 424 -7.48 -11.25 -12.45
C ASN A 424 -9.00 -11.06 -12.39
N VAL A 425 -9.65 -11.71 -11.42
CA VAL A 425 -11.11 -11.71 -11.21
C VAL A 425 -11.51 -10.82 -10.02
N THR A 426 -10.63 -9.90 -9.61
CA THR A 426 -10.78 -9.08 -8.39
C THR A 426 -12.08 -8.29 -8.36
N ASN A 427 -12.51 -7.72 -9.48
CA ASN A 427 -13.71 -6.90 -9.55
C ASN A 427 -15.00 -7.73 -9.72
N ASP A 428 -14.89 -9.01 -10.10
CA ASP A 428 -16.05 -9.86 -10.40
C ASP A 428 -16.47 -10.70 -9.19
N ILE A 429 -15.50 -11.03 -8.33
CA ILE A 429 -15.72 -11.87 -7.14
C ILE A 429 -15.65 -11.02 -5.87
N ALA A 430 -16.72 -11.04 -5.09
CA ALA A 430 -16.80 -10.45 -3.76
C ALA A 430 -16.46 -11.49 -2.68
N ALA A 431 -16.22 -11.01 -1.45
CA ALA A 431 -15.91 -11.88 -0.32
C ALA A 431 -16.51 -11.31 0.98
N LEU A 432 -17.19 -12.17 1.74
CA LEU A 432 -17.63 -11.88 3.10
C LEU A 432 -16.90 -12.81 4.06
N GLY A 433 -16.33 -12.26 5.13
CA GLY A 433 -15.78 -13.05 6.24
C GLY A 433 -16.79 -13.16 7.35
N ILE A 434 -17.10 -14.36 7.81
CA ILE A 434 -17.90 -14.59 9.02
C ILE A 434 -17.05 -15.31 10.06
N ALA A 435 -16.90 -14.72 11.24
CA ALA A 435 -15.99 -15.22 12.27
C ALA A 435 -16.57 -15.10 13.68
N GLY A 436 -16.21 -16.03 14.54
CA GLY A 436 -16.64 -16.12 15.93
C GLY A 436 -17.19 -17.51 16.29
N PRO A 437 -17.32 -17.83 17.58
CA PRO A 437 -17.76 -19.15 18.05
C PRO A 437 -19.14 -19.57 17.53
N ARG A 438 -20.02 -18.63 17.15
CA ARG A 438 -21.37 -18.89 16.63
C ARG A 438 -21.46 -18.92 15.10
N SER A 439 -20.37 -18.67 14.37
CA SER A 439 -20.35 -18.61 12.89
C SER A 439 -20.93 -19.86 12.23
N ALA A 440 -20.56 -21.06 12.68
CA ALA A 440 -21.10 -22.32 12.17
C ALA A 440 -22.61 -22.42 12.39
N SER A 441 -23.10 -22.05 13.58
CA SER A 441 -24.53 -22.10 13.92
C SER A 441 -25.38 -21.20 13.03
N VAL A 442 -24.86 -20.02 12.67
CA VAL A 442 -25.50 -19.10 11.73
C VAL A 442 -25.56 -19.71 10.34
N LEU A 443 -24.42 -20.16 9.81
CA LEU A 443 -24.34 -20.69 8.44
C LEU A 443 -25.16 -21.97 8.26
N SER A 444 -25.24 -22.85 9.27
CA SER A 444 -26.07 -24.06 9.24
C SER A 444 -27.57 -23.78 9.07
N GLN A 445 -28.05 -22.55 9.30
CA GLN A 445 -29.44 -22.18 8.99
C GLN A 445 -29.67 -21.94 7.50
N LEU A 446 -28.62 -21.76 6.72
CA LEU A 446 -28.64 -21.28 5.34
C LEU A 446 -28.06 -22.28 4.34
N THR A 447 -27.53 -23.41 4.80
CA THR A 447 -26.95 -24.47 3.96
C THR A 447 -27.21 -25.85 4.55
N ASP A 448 -27.47 -26.82 3.67
CA ASP A 448 -27.57 -28.25 4.05
C ASP A 448 -26.20 -28.92 4.16
N PHE A 449 -25.12 -28.24 3.76
CA PHE A 449 -23.77 -28.79 3.82
C PHE A 449 -23.26 -28.80 5.28
N PRO A 450 -22.77 -29.95 5.81
CA PRO A 450 -22.27 -30.01 7.18
C PRO A 450 -21.01 -29.16 7.39
N LEU A 451 -21.00 -28.36 8.45
CA LEU A 451 -19.93 -27.40 8.79
C LEU A 451 -19.09 -27.81 10.00
N ASP A 452 -19.20 -29.08 10.41
CA ASP A 452 -18.43 -29.66 11.50
C ASP A 452 -16.94 -29.91 11.12
N ASP A 453 -16.13 -30.22 12.14
CA ASP A 453 -14.68 -30.40 11.99
C ASP A 453 -14.29 -31.63 11.16
N GLU A 454 -15.14 -32.65 11.10
CA GLU A 454 -14.87 -33.87 10.34
C GLU A 454 -15.14 -33.64 8.85
N THR A 455 -16.25 -32.99 8.52
CA THR A 455 -16.70 -32.77 7.14
C THR A 455 -16.03 -31.57 6.47
N PHE A 456 -15.80 -30.50 7.24
CA PHE A 456 -15.19 -29.27 6.75
C PHE A 456 -14.02 -28.83 7.65
N PRO A 457 -12.86 -29.52 7.60
CA PRO A 457 -11.71 -29.18 8.43
C PRO A 457 -11.13 -27.79 8.16
N PHE A 458 -10.33 -27.29 9.10
CA PHE A 458 -9.57 -26.05 8.92
C PHE A 458 -8.71 -26.08 7.64
N LEU A 459 -8.65 -24.96 6.91
CA LEU A 459 -7.98 -24.81 5.62
C LEU A 459 -8.51 -25.72 4.49
N HIS A 460 -9.74 -26.22 4.61
CA HIS A 460 -10.44 -26.78 3.47
C HIS A 460 -11.19 -25.69 2.70
N ALA A 461 -11.52 -26.00 1.45
CA ALA A 461 -12.38 -25.20 0.60
C ALA A 461 -13.50 -26.08 0.02
N LYS A 462 -14.72 -25.55 -0.06
CA LYS A 462 -15.89 -26.25 -0.60
C LYS A 462 -16.71 -25.31 -1.46
N LYS A 463 -17.14 -25.78 -2.63
CA LYS A 463 -18.21 -25.15 -3.41
C LYS A 463 -19.54 -25.59 -2.81
N ILE A 464 -20.26 -24.68 -2.17
CA ILE A 464 -21.54 -24.94 -1.49
C ILE A 464 -22.57 -23.87 -1.87
N SER A 465 -23.83 -24.10 -1.50
CA SER A 465 -24.90 -23.11 -1.63
C SER A 465 -25.24 -22.57 -0.25
N ILE A 466 -25.27 -21.25 -0.09
CA ILE A 466 -25.70 -20.56 1.13
C ILE A 466 -26.82 -19.60 0.73
N ALA A 467 -28.02 -19.79 1.28
CA ALA A 467 -29.21 -19.01 0.88
C ALA A 467 -29.44 -19.01 -0.65
N GLU A 468 -29.23 -20.17 -1.28
CA GLU A 468 -29.30 -20.39 -2.74
C GLU A 468 -28.27 -19.59 -3.56
N VAL A 469 -27.27 -18.98 -2.90
CA VAL A 469 -26.14 -18.32 -3.57
C VAL A 469 -24.99 -19.33 -3.69
N PRO A 470 -24.43 -19.57 -4.89
CA PRO A 470 -23.23 -20.36 -5.06
C PRO A 470 -22.02 -19.67 -4.43
N VAL A 471 -21.35 -20.36 -3.51
CA VAL A 471 -20.22 -19.83 -2.75
C VAL A 471 -19.05 -20.81 -2.80
N THR A 472 -17.86 -20.29 -3.02
CA THR A 472 -16.61 -21.00 -2.66
C THR A 472 -16.26 -20.61 -1.23
N ALA A 473 -16.59 -21.48 -0.28
CA ALA A 473 -16.35 -21.26 1.13
C ALA A 473 -14.97 -21.79 1.51
N LEU A 474 -14.15 -20.99 2.18
CA LEU A 474 -12.85 -21.39 2.73
C LEU A 474 -12.94 -21.34 4.25
N ARG A 475 -12.63 -22.44 4.94
CA ARG A 475 -12.60 -22.44 6.42
C ARG A 475 -11.29 -21.84 6.93
N ILE A 476 -11.24 -20.52 6.95
CA ILE A 476 -10.13 -19.69 7.38
C ILE A 476 -10.69 -18.37 7.93
N SER A 477 -9.96 -17.77 8.87
CA SER A 477 -10.25 -16.41 9.35
C SER A 477 -8.98 -15.75 9.82
N TYR A 478 -8.75 -14.52 9.36
CA TYR A 478 -7.64 -13.68 9.82
C TYR A 478 -7.86 -13.12 11.24
N THR A 479 -9.04 -13.31 11.83
CA THR A 479 -9.28 -13.06 13.28
C THR A 479 -8.69 -14.15 14.17
N GLY A 480 -8.40 -15.33 13.59
CA GLY A 480 -7.99 -16.55 14.30
C GLY A 480 -9.11 -17.23 15.11
N GLU A 481 -10.33 -16.72 15.04
CA GLU A 481 -11.53 -17.39 15.55
C GLU A 481 -12.10 -18.39 14.53
N LEU A 482 -13.07 -19.21 14.94
CA LEU A 482 -13.79 -20.08 14.01
C LEU A 482 -14.47 -19.21 12.94
N GLY A 483 -14.29 -19.53 11.66
CA GLY A 483 -14.91 -18.74 10.60
C GLY A 483 -14.67 -19.27 9.20
N TRP A 484 -15.36 -18.62 8.26
CA TRP A 484 -15.26 -18.87 6.83
C TRP A 484 -15.15 -17.56 6.06
N GLU A 485 -14.35 -17.60 4.99
CA GLU A 485 -14.39 -16.62 3.91
C GLU A 485 -15.30 -17.16 2.79
N LEU A 486 -16.26 -16.34 2.37
CA LEU A 486 -17.33 -16.71 1.45
C LEU A 486 -17.17 -15.97 0.12
N TYR A 487 -16.51 -16.60 -0.85
CA TYR A 487 -16.28 -16.01 -2.17
C TYR A 487 -17.46 -16.29 -3.11
N HIS A 488 -18.01 -15.23 -3.72
CA HIS A 488 -19.24 -15.29 -4.52
C HIS A 488 -19.22 -14.23 -5.63
N ASP A 489 -20.13 -14.35 -6.60
CA ASP A 489 -20.32 -13.31 -7.63
C ASP A 489 -20.75 -11.99 -6.96
N ARG A 490 -20.08 -10.89 -7.31
CA ARG A 490 -20.32 -9.57 -6.69
C ARG A 490 -21.79 -9.12 -6.78
N LYS A 491 -22.55 -9.57 -7.78
CA LYS A 491 -23.98 -9.22 -7.89
C LYS A 491 -24.85 -9.84 -6.78
N ASP A 492 -24.38 -10.91 -6.17
CA ASP A 492 -25.13 -11.68 -5.16
C ASP A 492 -24.81 -11.24 -3.72
N THR A 493 -23.90 -10.26 -3.54
CA THR A 493 -23.41 -9.83 -2.21
C THR A 493 -24.52 -9.36 -1.28
N SER A 494 -25.46 -8.53 -1.76
CA SER A 494 -26.59 -8.07 -0.93
C SER A 494 -27.49 -9.23 -0.51
N LYS A 495 -27.86 -10.13 -1.44
CA LYS A 495 -28.67 -11.31 -1.12
C LYS A 495 -28.01 -12.17 -0.05
N LEU A 496 -26.72 -12.46 -0.20
CA LEU A 496 -25.98 -13.30 0.73
C LEU A 496 -25.83 -12.63 2.12
N TYR A 497 -25.43 -11.36 2.14
CA TYR A 497 -25.26 -10.59 3.38
C TYR A 497 -26.55 -10.49 4.18
N ASP A 498 -27.66 -10.09 3.54
CA ASP A 498 -28.95 -9.92 4.22
C ASP A 498 -29.48 -11.24 4.79
N ALA A 499 -29.28 -12.35 4.07
CA ALA A 499 -29.63 -13.68 4.55
C ALA A 499 -28.81 -14.09 5.79
N ILE A 500 -27.50 -13.83 5.78
CA ILE A 500 -26.60 -14.13 6.90
C ILE A 500 -26.97 -13.29 8.13
N ILE A 501 -27.15 -11.98 7.96
CA ILE A 501 -27.57 -11.09 9.06
C ILE A 501 -28.89 -11.57 9.65
N LYS A 502 -29.90 -11.85 8.82
CA LYS A 502 -31.21 -12.31 9.28
C LYS A 502 -31.14 -13.62 10.05
N ALA A 503 -30.39 -14.60 9.56
CA ALA A 503 -30.20 -15.89 10.24
C ALA A 503 -29.39 -15.73 11.54
N GLY A 504 -28.47 -14.77 11.58
CA GLY A 504 -27.57 -14.52 12.70
C GLY A 504 -28.18 -13.71 13.85
N THR A 505 -29.34 -13.06 13.66
CA THR A 505 -29.96 -12.19 14.69
C THR A 505 -30.11 -12.88 16.04
N MET A 506 -30.58 -14.12 16.07
CA MET A 506 -30.76 -14.89 17.32
C MET A 506 -29.43 -15.32 17.97
N PHE A 507 -28.32 -15.25 17.22
CA PHE A 507 -26.97 -15.57 17.67
C PHE A 507 -26.14 -14.32 18.02
N GLY A 508 -26.77 -13.14 17.99
CA GLY A 508 -26.09 -11.87 18.28
C GLY A 508 -25.08 -11.46 17.21
N ILE A 509 -25.39 -11.70 15.92
CA ILE A 509 -24.53 -11.26 14.81
C ILE A 509 -24.45 -9.73 14.73
N GLY A 510 -23.28 -9.23 14.36
CA GLY A 510 -23.09 -7.83 14.00
C GLY A 510 -21.94 -7.65 13.01
N ASP A 511 -21.76 -6.43 12.55
CA ASP A 511 -20.66 -6.07 11.65
C ASP A 511 -19.38 -5.73 12.43
N PHE A 512 -18.23 -5.97 11.81
CA PHE A 512 -16.95 -5.46 12.30
C PHE A 512 -16.05 -5.03 11.13
N GLY A 513 -15.19 -4.06 11.39
CA GLY A 513 -14.33 -3.43 10.39
C GLY A 513 -12.85 -3.84 10.48
N THR A 514 -12.04 -3.21 9.65
CA THR A 514 -10.60 -3.51 9.55
C THR A 514 -9.81 -3.15 10.81
N TYR A 515 -10.26 -2.18 11.63
CA TYR A 515 -9.57 -1.82 12.87
C TYR A 515 -9.71 -2.93 13.93
N ALA A 516 -10.91 -3.50 14.07
CA ALA A 516 -11.13 -4.68 14.91
C ALA A 516 -10.35 -5.88 14.39
N LEU A 517 -10.34 -6.09 13.06
CA LEU A 517 -9.52 -7.14 12.44
C LEU A 517 -8.03 -6.99 12.77
N ASN A 518 -7.49 -5.76 12.76
CA ASN A 518 -6.09 -5.51 13.09
C ASN A 518 -5.77 -5.80 14.56
N SER A 519 -6.67 -5.44 15.50
CA SER A 519 -6.49 -5.81 16.91
C SER A 519 -6.45 -7.34 17.07
N LEU A 520 -7.45 -8.05 16.53
CA LEU A 520 -7.57 -9.50 16.65
C LEU A 520 -6.35 -10.23 16.04
N ARG A 521 -5.95 -9.89 14.81
CA ARG A 521 -4.86 -10.59 14.10
C ARG A 521 -3.51 -10.41 14.79
N ILE A 522 -3.24 -9.24 15.39
CA ILE A 522 -1.97 -8.97 16.10
C ILE A 522 -1.86 -9.88 17.31
N GLU A 523 -2.95 -10.04 18.07
CA GLU A 523 -2.99 -10.91 19.24
C GLU A 523 -2.79 -12.39 18.89
N LYS A 524 -3.16 -12.82 17.67
CA LYS A 524 -2.89 -14.17 17.15
C LYS A 524 -1.49 -14.33 16.54
N GLY A 525 -0.76 -13.23 16.40
CA GLY A 525 0.55 -13.20 15.76
C GLY A 525 0.50 -13.42 14.25
N PHE A 526 -0.59 -13.05 13.59
CA PHE A 526 -0.63 -13.06 12.13
C PHE A 526 0.06 -11.82 11.57
N ARG A 527 1.01 -12.05 10.66
CA ARG A 527 1.80 -11.00 10.03
C ARG A 527 1.05 -10.42 8.85
N LEU A 528 1.20 -9.12 8.62
CA LEU A 528 0.63 -8.39 7.50
C LEU A 528 1.72 -8.02 6.50
N TRP A 529 1.59 -8.47 5.25
CA TRP A 529 2.50 -8.06 4.17
C TRP A 529 2.39 -6.55 3.93
N GLY A 530 3.52 -5.89 3.67
CA GLY A 530 3.60 -4.43 3.55
C GLY A 530 3.82 -3.70 4.88
N ALA A 531 3.77 -4.42 6.01
CA ALA A 531 4.10 -3.90 7.34
C ALA A 531 5.09 -4.81 8.06
N ASP A 532 4.69 -6.03 8.39
CA ASP A 532 5.49 -6.98 9.17
C ASP A 532 6.51 -7.74 8.30
N MET A 533 6.25 -7.82 7.00
CA MET A 533 7.17 -8.40 6.02
C MET A 533 7.04 -7.74 4.66
N THR A 534 8.19 -7.54 4.03
CA THR A 534 8.38 -6.94 2.70
C THR A 534 9.64 -7.53 2.06
N VAL A 535 10.09 -7.00 0.92
CA VAL A 535 11.38 -7.39 0.34
C VAL A 535 12.60 -7.05 1.23
N ASP A 536 12.43 -6.18 2.24
CA ASP A 536 13.47 -5.84 3.22
C ASP A 536 13.71 -6.92 4.27
N THR A 537 12.82 -7.91 4.33
CA THR A 537 12.85 -8.95 5.36
C THR A 537 12.79 -10.33 4.71
N ASN A 538 13.52 -11.28 5.28
CA ASN A 538 13.39 -12.68 4.87
C ASN A 538 12.41 -13.44 5.79
N PRO A 539 11.84 -14.57 5.34
CA PRO A 539 10.86 -15.34 6.11
C PRO A 539 11.33 -15.76 7.51
N PHE A 540 12.62 -16.01 7.72
CA PHE A 540 13.12 -16.45 9.03
C PHE A 540 13.15 -15.30 10.02
N GLU A 541 13.59 -14.11 9.58
CA GLU A 541 13.50 -12.89 10.39
C GLU A 541 12.04 -12.55 10.73
N ALA A 542 11.11 -12.76 9.80
CA ALA A 542 9.67 -12.49 10.02
C ALA A 542 8.94 -13.54 10.88
N GLY A 543 9.61 -14.63 11.28
CA GLY A 543 8.99 -15.72 12.04
C GLY A 543 8.07 -16.63 11.21
N LEU A 544 8.29 -16.71 9.90
CA LEU A 544 7.47 -17.44 8.93
C LEU A 544 8.02 -18.84 8.59
N ALA A 545 8.98 -19.35 9.36
CA ALA A 545 9.67 -20.61 9.09
C ALA A 545 8.72 -21.81 8.87
N SER A 546 7.56 -21.83 9.54
CA SER A 546 6.54 -22.88 9.40
C SER A 546 5.94 -22.95 7.99
N PHE A 547 5.94 -21.84 7.24
CA PHE A 547 5.40 -21.74 5.88
C PHE A 547 6.44 -22.03 4.80
N ILE A 548 7.74 -22.13 5.14
CA ILE A 548 8.81 -22.34 4.18
C ILE A 548 9.19 -23.83 4.13
N LYS A 549 9.17 -24.41 2.93
CA LYS A 549 9.46 -25.84 2.71
C LYS A 549 10.72 -26.00 1.86
N LEU A 550 11.88 -25.73 2.46
CA LEU A 550 13.21 -25.89 1.81
C LEU A 550 13.40 -27.27 1.19
N ASN A 551 12.91 -28.32 1.87
CA ASN A 551 13.05 -29.72 1.42
C ASN A 551 12.01 -30.15 0.39
N LYS A 552 11.17 -29.24 -0.14
CA LYS A 552 10.24 -29.62 -1.21
C LYS A 552 11.00 -29.96 -2.49
N LYS A 553 10.44 -30.86 -3.30
CA LYS A 553 11.11 -31.43 -4.47
C LYS A 553 11.49 -30.39 -5.52
N ARG A 554 10.71 -29.33 -5.65
CA ARG A 554 10.92 -28.25 -6.61
C ARG A 554 11.80 -27.17 -6.00
N ASP A 555 12.79 -26.70 -6.76
CA ASP A 555 13.54 -25.50 -6.41
C ASP A 555 12.66 -24.28 -6.71
N PHE A 556 12.29 -23.58 -5.64
CA PHE A 556 11.51 -22.35 -5.72
C PHE A 556 12.41 -21.12 -5.69
N ILE A 557 11.90 -20.00 -6.17
CA ILE A 557 12.63 -18.73 -6.22
C ILE A 557 13.10 -18.33 -4.81
N GLY A 558 14.38 -17.99 -4.67
CA GLY A 558 14.98 -17.60 -3.39
C GLY A 558 15.41 -18.74 -2.47
N LYS A 559 15.19 -20.02 -2.85
CA LYS A 559 15.56 -21.19 -2.01
C LYS A 559 17.04 -21.19 -1.61
N GLU A 560 17.96 -21.01 -2.54
CA GLU A 560 19.41 -21.01 -2.27
C GLU A 560 19.80 -19.89 -1.27
N SER A 561 19.23 -18.69 -1.47
CA SER A 561 19.43 -17.57 -0.56
C SER A 561 18.90 -17.87 0.85
N LEU A 562 17.74 -18.52 0.96
CA LEU A 562 17.20 -18.94 2.26
C LEU A 562 18.05 -20.01 2.94
N GLU A 563 18.58 -20.99 2.19
CA GLU A 563 19.49 -21.99 2.76
C GLU A 563 20.76 -21.33 3.32
N ARG A 564 21.28 -20.31 2.63
CA ARG A 564 22.41 -19.52 3.12
C ARG A 564 22.04 -18.73 4.38
N ILE A 565 20.91 -18.02 4.38
CA ILE A 565 20.44 -17.26 5.54
C ILE A 565 20.22 -18.17 6.75
N LEU A 566 19.66 -19.35 6.55
CA LEU A 566 19.44 -20.33 7.63
C LEU A 566 20.76 -20.81 8.23
N ARG A 567 21.81 -21.01 7.41
CA ARG A 567 23.15 -21.36 7.91
C ARG A 567 23.83 -20.22 8.67
N GLU A 568 23.67 -18.98 8.22
CA GLU A 568 24.27 -17.79 8.85
C GLU A 568 23.53 -17.37 10.13
N GLY A 569 22.23 -17.64 10.21
CA GLY A 569 21.35 -17.20 11.30
C GLY A 569 20.84 -15.76 11.09
N PRO A 570 19.58 -15.47 11.43
CA PRO A 570 19.02 -14.13 11.28
C PRO A 570 19.65 -13.14 12.27
N ARG A 571 19.97 -11.93 11.82
CA ARG A 571 20.55 -10.88 12.69
C ARG A 571 19.50 -10.20 13.58
N ARG A 572 18.27 -10.18 13.11
CA ARG A 572 17.08 -9.64 13.79
C ARG A 572 15.93 -10.61 13.68
N THR A 573 14.94 -10.49 14.53
CA THR A 573 13.71 -11.29 14.49
C THR A 573 12.52 -10.42 14.82
N LEU A 574 11.39 -10.71 14.19
CA LEU A 574 10.11 -10.09 14.50
C LEU A 574 9.55 -10.72 15.77
N LEU A 575 9.27 -9.89 16.77
CA LEU A 575 8.82 -10.29 18.09
C LEU A 575 7.57 -9.52 18.48
N HIS A 576 6.77 -10.13 19.35
CA HIS A 576 5.70 -9.42 20.04
C HIS A 576 6.26 -8.67 21.25
N VAL A 577 5.86 -7.42 21.40
CA VAL A 577 6.13 -6.61 22.58
C VAL A 577 4.81 -6.13 23.17
N VAL A 578 4.68 -6.24 24.49
CA VAL A 578 3.62 -5.56 25.25
C VAL A 578 4.16 -4.21 25.71
N VAL A 579 3.40 -3.15 25.49
CA VAL A 579 3.79 -1.76 25.77
C VAL A 579 2.90 -1.22 26.89
N ASP A 580 3.52 -0.62 27.89
CA ASP A 580 2.85 0.13 28.96
C ASP A 580 2.46 1.53 28.42
N ALA A 581 1.48 1.52 27.53
CA ALA A 581 0.95 2.71 26.89
C ALA A 581 -0.17 3.32 27.74
N ASP A 582 -0.26 4.66 27.71
CA ASP A 582 -1.31 5.40 28.41
C ASP A 582 -2.53 5.65 27.52
N ASP A 583 -2.46 6.66 26.65
CA ASP A 583 -3.54 7.15 25.81
C ASP A 583 -3.22 7.05 24.30
N ALA A 584 -2.04 6.55 23.94
CA ALA A 584 -1.61 6.31 22.56
C ALA A 584 -1.10 4.87 22.41
N ASP A 585 -1.68 4.12 21.47
CA ASP A 585 -1.21 2.78 21.12
C ASP A 585 -0.19 2.85 19.96
N PRO A 586 0.80 1.95 19.90
CA PRO A 586 1.67 1.85 18.74
C PRO A 586 0.86 1.45 17.50
N GLU A 587 1.24 1.96 16.33
CA GLU A 587 0.67 1.58 15.03
C GLU A 587 1.68 0.96 14.07
N GLY A 588 2.99 1.13 14.31
CA GLY A 588 4.08 0.75 13.42
C GLY A 588 4.99 1.94 13.10
N ASN A 589 6.25 1.65 12.76
CA ASN A 589 7.34 2.61 12.49
C ASN A 589 7.84 3.42 13.70
N GLU A 590 7.41 3.07 14.92
CA GLU A 590 7.96 3.67 16.13
C GLU A 590 9.30 3.05 16.51
N THR A 591 10.22 3.87 17.02
CA THR A 591 11.56 3.43 17.42
C THR A 591 11.49 2.60 18.70
N VAL A 592 12.16 1.44 18.69
CA VAL A 592 12.37 0.63 19.89
C VAL A 592 13.78 0.87 20.44
N TRP A 593 13.84 1.17 21.73
CA TRP A 593 15.04 1.53 22.48
C TRP A 593 15.40 0.45 23.50
N CYS A 594 16.70 0.25 23.71
CA CYS A 594 17.23 -0.55 24.80
C CYS A 594 18.54 0.10 25.29
N CYS A 595 18.67 0.33 26.60
CA CYS A 595 19.83 1.00 27.19
C CYS A 595 20.19 2.33 26.49
N ASN A 596 19.19 3.19 26.26
CA ASN A 596 19.33 4.50 25.57
C ASN A 596 19.90 4.44 24.16
N LYS A 597 19.77 3.30 23.48
CA LYS A 597 20.13 3.15 22.06
C LYS A 597 18.93 2.66 21.26
N PRO A 598 18.71 3.19 20.04
CA PRO A 598 17.75 2.60 19.13
C PRO A 598 18.26 1.22 18.72
N VAL A 599 17.43 0.20 18.90
CA VAL A 599 17.77 -1.20 18.60
C VAL A 599 16.86 -1.80 17.54
N GLY A 600 15.72 -1.19 17.25
CA GLY A 600 14.78 -1.69 16.28
C GLY A 600 13.60 -0.75 16.07
N TYR A 601 12.55 -1.27 15.48
CA TYR A 601 11.31 -0.54 15.19
C TYR A 601 10.11 -1.47 15.26
N THR A 602 8.95 -0.92 15.61
CA THR A 602 7.67 -1.59 15.49
C THR A 602 7.25 -1.66 14.01
N THR A 603 6.57 -2.72 13.61
CA THR A 603 6.03 -2.88 12.24
C THR A 603 4.53 -2.67 12.21
N SER A 604 3.84 -3.19 13.23
CA SER A 604 2.40 -3.06 13.43
C SER A 604 2.11 -2.93 14.93
N GLY A 605 1.02 -2.25 15.28
CA GLY A 605 0.52 -2.25 16.65
C GLY A 605 -0.99 -2.02 16.74
N ALA A 606 -1.55 -2.34 17.90
CA ALA A 606 -2.93 -2.05 18.31
C ALA A 606 -3.10 -2.27 19.81
N PHE A 607 -4.21 -1.76 20.37
CA PHE A 607 -4.71 -2.26 21.64
C PHE A 607 -5.30 -3.66 21.47
N GLY A 608 -4.78 -4.64 22.20
CA GLY A 608 -5.26 -6.02 22.22
C GLY A 608 -6.42 -6.19 23.19
N VAL A 609 -7.59 -6.57 22.69
CA VAL A 609 -8.82 -6.68 23.49
C VAL A 609 -8.81 -7.92 24.38
N GLN A 610 -8.21 -9.02 23.92
CA GLN A 610 -8.11 -10.24 24.73
C GLN A 610 -7.08 -10.10 25.86
N SER A 611 -5.97 -9.42 25.57
CA SER A 611 -4.87 -9.19 26.50
C SER A 611 -5.04 -7.95 27.37
N GLN A 612 -5.96 -7.03 27.01
CA GLN A 612 -6.17 -5.76 27.69
C GLN A 612 -4.87 -4.95 27.79
N SER A 613 -4.10 -4.90 26.71
CA SER A 613 -2.80 -4.24 26.67
C SER A 613 -2.46 -3.78 25.26
N SER A 614 -1.60 -2.78 25.13
CA SER A 614 -1.08 -2.34 23.84
C SER A 614 -0.01 -3.31 23.36
N ILE A 615 -0.21 -3.89 22.18
CA ILE A 615 0.66 -4.90 21.59
C ILE A 615 1.25 -4.36 20.29
N ALA A 616 2.55 -4.54 20.11
CA ALA A 616 3.20 -4.31 18.83
C ALA A 616 4.00 -5.54 18.38
N MET A 617 4.15 -5.68 17.07
CA MET A 617 5.22 -6.50 16.48
C MET A 617 6.41 -5.60 16.21
N ALA A 618 7.62 -6.07 16.49
CA ALA A 618 8.84 -5.28 16.34
C ALA A 618 10.03 -6.12 15.89
N TYR A 619 10.82 -5.59 14.95
CA TYR A 619 12.09 -6.18 14.56
C TYR A 619 13.17 -5.79 15.57
N LEU A 620 13.67 -6.78 16.33
CA LEU A 620 14.74 -6.57 17.32
C LEU A 620 15.94 -7.50 17.04
N PRO A 621 17.15 -7.13 17.46
CA PRO A 621 18.32 -7.99 17.38
C PRO A 621 18.07 -9.33 18.09
N TRP A 622 18.64 -10.41 17.56
CA TRP A 622 18.40 -11.77 18.05
C TRP A 622 18.69 -11.96 19.56
N TYR A 623 19.66 -11.21 20.11
CA TYR A 623 20.03 -11.29 21.52
C TYR A 623 19.00 -10.64 22.47
N LEU A 624 18.03 -9.88 21.94
CA LEU A 624 16.90 -9.34 22.71
C LEU A 624 15.66 -10.24 22.65
N ALA A 625 15.68 -11.36 21.92
CA ALA A 625 14.53 -12.22 21.69
C ALA A 625 14.06 -13.06 22.90
N THR A 626 14.72 -12.92 24.06
CA THR A 626 14.33 -13.63 25.27
C THR A 626 13.04 -13.02 25.84
N ALA A 627 12.04 -13.87 26.11
CA ALA A 627 10.80 -13.43 26.75
C ALA A 627 11.08 -12.73 28.09
N GLY A 628 10.41 -11.61 28.34
CA GLY A 628 10.60 -10.77 29.51
C GLY A 628 11.73 -9.73 29.38
N THR A 629 12.52 -9.76 28.31
CA THR A 629 13.50 -8.70 28.01
C THR A 629 12.80 -7.35 27.97
N LYS A 630 13.36 -6.38 28.71
CA LYS A 630 12.84 -5.02 28.81
C LYS A 630 13.41 -4.15 27.69
N VAL A 631 12.52 -3.44 27.02
CA VAL A 631 12.80 -2.44 25.98
C VAL A 631 11.88 -1.25 26.22
N GLN A 632 12.05 -0.18 25.44
CA GLN A 632 11.15 0.97 25.47
C GLN A 632 10.68 1.30 24.06
N VAL A 633 9.42 1.65 23.88
CA VAL A 633 8.86 2.10 22.60
C VAL A 633 8.61 3.60 22.68
N GLU A 634 9.12 4.35 21.70
CA GLU A 634 8.92 5.80 21.65
C GLU A 634 7.56 6.15 21.05
N LEU A 635 6.63 6.60 21.90
CA LEU A 635 5.30 7.05 21.49
C LEU A 635 5.18 8.55 21.76
N LEU A 636 5.00 9.34 20.69
CA LEU A 636 4.83 10.80 20.75
C LEU A 636 5.93 11.52 21.55
N GLY A 637 7.18 11.07 21.37
CA GLY A 637 8.36 11.61 22.06
C GLY A 637 8.54 11.13 23.50
N GLN A 638 7.72 10.18 23.96
CA GLN A 638 7.83 9.57 25.29
C GLN A 638 8.26 8.11 25.18
N LEU A 639 9.29 7.72 25.94
CA LEU A 639 9.72 6.33 26.03
C LEU A 639 8.78 5.56 26.97
N ARG A 640 7.98 4.64 26.41
CA ARG A 640 7.09 3.75 27.16
C ARG A 640 7.78 2.44 27.43
N ASP A 641 7.71 1.97 28.67
CA ASP A 641 8.27 0.68 29.03
C ASP A 641 7.55 -0.44 28.30
N ALA A 642 8.30 -1.43 27.82
CA ALA A 642 7.78 -2.54 27.07
C ALA A 642 8.54 -3.83 27.41
N SER A 643 7.90 -4.97 27.17
CA SER A 643 8.47 -6.29 27.42
C SER A 643 8.26 -7.21 26.23
N VAL A 644 9.32 -7.91 25.84
CA VAL A 644 9.26 -8.95 24.80
C VAL A 644 8.41 -10.12 25.30
N LEU A 645 7.44 -10.55 24.51
CA LEU A 645 6.59 -11.70 24.78
C LEU A 645 7.23 -12.99 24.24
N LYS A 646 6.88 -14.14 24.82
CA LYS A 646 7.32 -15.46 24.32
C LYS A 646 6.76 -15.78 22.94
N GLY A 647 5.65 -15.15 22.57
CA GLY A 647 4.95 -15.33 21.30
C GLY A 647 3.67 -14.51 21.31
N ALA A 648 2.75 -14.87 20.41
CA ALA A 648 1.43 -14.26 20.33
C ALA A 648 0.69 -14.35 21.68
N PRO A 649 0.08 -13.25 22.19
CA PRO A 649 -0.59 -13.25 23.48
C PRO A 649 -1.91 -14.02 23.52
N ALA A 650 -2.55 -14.26 22.36
CA ALA A 650 -3.81 -15.00 22.28
C ALA A 650 -3.70 -16.24 21.37
N PRO A 651 -4.26 -17.39 21.77
CA PRO A 651 -4.25 -18.60 20.96
C PRO A 651 -5.23 -18.49 19.78
N VAL A 652 -4.89 -19.17 18.68
CA VAL A 652 -5.80 -19.40 17.56
C VAL A 652 -6.82 -20.47 17.96
N GLN A 653 -8.06 -20.38 17.49
CA GLN A 653 -9.12 -21.32 17.81
C GLN A 653 -8.74 -22.79 17.56
N VAL A 654 -8.08 -23.07 16.42
CA VAL A 654 -7.67 -24.43 16.04
C VAL A 654 -6.64 -25.01 17.02
N THR A 655 -5.86 -24.15 17.68
CA THR A 655 -4.91 -24.56 18.73
C THR A 655 -5.52 -24.71 20.12
N ARG A 656 -6.73 -24.17 20.36
CA ARG A 656 -7.47 -24.38 21.63
C ARG A 656 -8.17 -25.74 21.71
N ARG A 657 -8.38 -26.41 20.55
CA ARG A 657 -9.10 -27.69 20.45
C ARG A 657 -8.19 -28.93 20.45
N LYS A 658 -6.87 -28.75 20.38
CA LYS A 658 -5.87 -29.81 20.62
C LYS A 658 -5.42 -29.72 22.06
#